data_AF-A0A7Y5CWQ3-F1
#
_entry.id   AF-A0A7Y5CWQ3-F1
#
_cell.length_a   1.000
_cell.length_b   1.000
_cell.length_c   1.000
_cell.angle_alpha   90.00
_cell.angle_beta   90.00
_cell.angle_gamma   90.00
#
_symmetry.space_group_name_H-M   'P 1'
#
loop_
_entity.id
_entity.type
_entity.pdbx_description
1 polymer ?
#
loop_
_entity_poly.entity_id
_entity_poly.type
_entity_poly.pdbx_seq_one_letter_code
_entity_poly.pdbx_strand_id
1 'polypeptide(L)'
;MARLFKSKHHFNVTTAGQSPDPANGFQLRIDQQPPLDTGASELATTAAAPPISALALPVFQLTQSDLDGLRAIVGGQQGDNEFVVGVRTLSGEGNNFAQTGYGAADTPFIRLTDAHYGDYNSATGNRDLNPIFAGLDPRGISNTLGRQEADLPVNANGGNIFFMAFGQYFDHGLDFVLKGGNGSIAIGGAGYSPDPARDNPADLTRGTVVAGTAEGTPQHINKTSAFVDQNQAYGSNELVGQLLRESDGAGGVGSHLVQGIVDPSNPDFRLLPTLRELLDHHRINETVFKGGLIPAEGVTLLEYYGNTLFDPATGTYNAALVADLASDFMGSTHALLLDTNPGINLLDHFVAGDGRANENVSLTAVHTIWARNHNFHVDNLNAAGFGGTPEQVFQAAKALNEAEYQRVVFDEFADMLFGGIQGAGTHGHAGYDANADAGISHEFAAAVYRIGHSLISDTLTVIGADGQPQHVRLVDAFLNPTNDPASFNGPPPPGYQPQPGFAQLGADSIISGTIAQAAEEVDFNIVDAVRNDLVRIRADLFAFNVARGRDVGLGTLNQVRQDLRDSTDPYVQEARSFAGNLDPYSSWADFQQRNGLSDAVIAQFKQAYPDLVLAVADIADFNDVNPGIDVAVQANGTGVVNGIDRVDLWVGGLAEQHINGGVAGQTFFVVLHEQFDRLQQADRFYYTDRFDNFDLYQNIIDGQNFSDIIARNTGLTGLPESVFQTNGPVANIAIDDLAVPEFSVDDTIVGTLSAINVAGGAVTFALLDDADGRFEIAGNALRVADGLRLDFEQVAAHAIRVAVYVNGVITAERTFLVSIENVKPETVFGDSRDNVFVGGSGTDNLYGAGGSDRLNGGAGIDHMYGGTGNDIYYADTYLDDVKEAVGEGTLDQVFASANYALTAGAEVERLGTASQLGTSSITLIGNGFSQELHGNNGKNTLSGGGGIDSFAGYDGDDIYVVDHASEQITETAGRGSDAVYTTVSFTLAAGVSIERLAATPQASTNAINLTGNEIRQVIAGNDGSNTLKGGGGNDSLYGMGSGDIIEGGDGNDHLFGGAGVDYFQFSQPYGAASGIDRIYDFTAADFIRINAADVASSSPLAAAAFVLGAAAVDANDRVMYDQLTGILRFDADGTGSQVAKILAVLDTKPVVTAADFQLF
;
A
#
# COMPACT_ATOMS: atom_id res chain seq x y z
N MET A 1 24.19 -16.06 6.83
CA MET A 1 25.54 -16.32 6.26
C MET A 1 26.70 -16.50 7.27
N ALA A 2 26.49 -16.67 8.59
CA ALA A 2 27.60 -16.71 9.57
C ALA A 2 28.33 -18.07 9.82
N ARG A 3 27.99 -19.16 9.13
CA ARG A 3 28.58 -20.51 9.41
C ARG A 3 29.59 -21.06 8.40
N LEU A 4 29.96 -20.30 7.36
CA LEU A 4 30.89 -20.78 6.31
C LEU A 4 32.39 -20.55 6.61
N PHE A 5 32.77 -19.92 7.73
CA PHE A 5 34.18 -19.61 8.07
C PHE A 5 34.70 -20.25 9.38
N LYS A 6 34.39 -21.52 9.66
CA LYS A 6 35.11 -22.28 10.71
C LYS A 6 35.78 -23.53 10.15
N SER A 7 36.94 -23.35 9.49
CA SER A 7 37.94 -24.42 9.39
C SER A 7 39.33 -23.94 9.85
N LYS A 8 39.67 -24.42 11.05
CA LYS A 8 40.99 -24.55 11.71
C LYS A 8 42.23 -24.19 10.87
N HIS A 9 43.09 -23.31 11.41
CA HIS A 9 44.53 -23.57 11.51
C HIS A 9 45.17 -22.81 12.68
N HIS A 10 45.68 -23.58 13.67
CA HIS A 10 46.76 -23.16 14.55
C HIS A 10 48.04 -22.95 13.74
N PHE A 11 48.81 -21.89 13.99
CA PHE A 11 50.28 -21.95 14.13
C PHE A 11 50.84 -20.72 14.85
N ASN A 12 51.78 -20.97 15.77
CA ASN A 12 52.48 -20.03 16.62
C ASN A 12 53.61 -19.26 15.90
N VAL A 13 53.71 -17.96 16.22
CA VAL A 13 54.90 -17.13 16.57
C VAL A 13 56.19 -17.27 15.73
N THR A 14 56.69 -16.16 15.16
CA THR A 14 57.95 -15.49 15.57
C THR A 14 58.23 -14.16 14.83
N THR A 15 58.87 -13.26 15.59
CA THR A 15 59.31 -11.87 15.36
C THR A 15 60.35 -11.63 14.26
N ALA A 16 60.37 -10.44 13.63
CA ALA A 16 61.44 -9.42 13.72
C ALA A 16 61.46 -8.39 12.56
N GLY A 17 61.37 -7.09 12.90
CA GLY A 17 62.43 -6.10 12.64
C GLY A 17 62.61 -5.42 11.27
N GLN A 18 62.53 -4.07 11.33
CA GLN A 18 63.36 -3.07 10.62
C GLN A 18 62.83 -2.35 9.35
N SER A 19 62.50 -1.07 9.57
CA SER A 19 62.62 0.12 8.70
C SER A 19 64.12 0.50 8.52
N PRO A 20 64.60 1.28 7.50
CA PRO A 20 63.98 2.51 6.97
C PRO A 20 64.13 2.89 5.47
N ASP A 21 63.27 3.87 5.11
CA ASP A 21 63.25 4.88 4.01
C ASP A 21 64.62 5.63 3.85
N PRO A 22 64.93 6.53 2.85
CA PRO A 22 64.02 7.34 2.03
C PRO A 22 64.38 7.80 0.59
N ALA A 23 63.39 8.51 -0.01
CA ALA A 23 63.51 9.75 -0.82
C ALA A 23 63.28 9.69 -2.34
N ASN A 24 62.20 10.33 -2.82
CA ASN A 24 62.23 11.66 -3.46
C ASN A 24 60.82 12.10 -3.91
N GLY A 25 60.46 13.35 -3.61
CA GLY A 25 59.11 13.87 -3.75
C GLY A 25 58.90 14.90 -4.86
N PHE A 26 57.75 15.57 -4.83
CA PHE A 26 57.53 16.89 -5.42
C PHE A 26 56.32 17.56 -4.73
N GLN A 27 56.53 18.76 -4.22
CA GLN A 27 55.56 19.62 -3.52
C GLN A 27 54.76 20.49 -4.51
N LEU A 28 53.54 20.91 -4.12
CA LEU A 28 53.07 22.28 -4.32
C LEU A 28 51.94 22.69 -3.35
N ARG A 29 52.35 23.54 -2.38
CA ARG A 29 51.71 24.68 -1.67
C ARG A 29 50.31 24.58 -1.03
N ILE A 30 50.37 24.83 0.29
CA ILE A 30 49.34 25.11 1.30
C ILE A 30 49.33 26.62 1.58
N ASP A 31 48.16 27.17 1.88
CA ASP A 31 47.87 28.31 2.78
C ASP A 31 46.32 28.39 2.88
N GLN A 32 45.59 28.40 4.01
CA GLN A 32 45.81 28.29 5.45
C GLN A 32 44.50 27.79 6.09
N GLN A 33 44.55 26.78 6.96
CA GLN A 33 43.51 26.49 7.97
C GLN A 33 44.12 26.67 9.37
N PRO A 34 43.42 27.28 10.34
CA PRO A 34 43.82 27.27 11.75
C PRO A 34 43.42 25.94 12.43
N PRO A 35 43.96 25.64 13.63
CA PRO A 35 44.39 24.29 14.02
C PRO A 35 43.31 23.41 14.65
N LEU A 36 43.55 22.10 14.50
CA LEU A 36 43.01 20.99 15.29
C LEU A 36 43.10 21.26 16.78
N ASP A 37 41.96 21.17 17.47
CA ASP A 37 41.90 20.98 18.91
C ASP A 37 41.73 19.49 19.23
N THR A 38 42.67 18.97 20.01
CA THR A 38 42.66 17.63 20.57
C THR A 38 41.91 17.70 21.91
N GLY A 39 40.63 17.35 21.91
CA GLY A 39 39.79 17.33 23.11
C GLY A 39 39.20 15.96 23.37
N ALA A 40 39.60 15.34 24.47
CA ALA A 40 39.06 14.09 25.00
C ALA A 40 37.59 14.23 25.44
N SER A 41 36.93 13.06 25.48
CA SER A 41 35.63 12.76 26.07
C SER A 41 35.08 13.75 27.11
N GLU A 42 33.92 14.32 26.81
CA GLU A 42 32.90 14.58 27.82
C GLU A 42 31.65 13.78 27.47
N LEU A 43 31.31 12.84 28.35
CA LEU A 43 29.99 12.20 28.44
C LEU A 43 28.99 13.32 28.73
N ALA A 44 28.34 13.82 27.67
CA ALA A 44 27.15 14.63 27.81
C ALA A 44 25.98 13.70 28.16
N THR A 45 25.39 13.95 29.32
CA THR A 45 24.08 13.44 29.72
C THR A 45 23.09 13.66 28.59
N THR A 46 22.57 12.58 28.00
CA THR A 46 21.56 12.61 26.93
C THR A 46 20.24 13.12 27.49
N ALA A 47 20.03 14.44 27.40
CA ALA A 47 18.70 14.99 27.31
C ALA A 47 18.12 14.56 25.96
N ALA A 48 16.83 14.22 25.93
CA ALA A 48 16.08 13.91 24.71
C ALA A 48 16.42 14.90 23.60
N ALA A 49 16.73 14.39 22.41
CA ALA A 49 17.01 15.21 21.25
C ALA A 49 15.78 16.10 20.96
N PRO A 50 15.97 17.41 20.69
CA PRO A 50 14.86 18.27 20.33
C PRO A 50 14.31 17.84 18.95
N PRO A 51 12.99 17.98 18.70
CA PRO A 51 12.40 17.67 17.41
C PRO A 51 13.00 18.60 16.34
N ILE A 52 13.46 17.99 15.24
CA ILE A 52 13.84 18.73 14.02
C ILE A 52 12.54 19.22 13.39
N SER A 53 12.51 20.50 13.03
CA SER A 53 11.34 21.22 12.53
C SER A 53 10.79 20.55 11.27
N ALA A 54 9.63 19.90 11.38
CA ALA A 54 8.92 19.31 10.26
C ALA A 54 8.69 20.34 9.14
N LEU A 55 9.15 20.01 7.93
CA LEU A 55 8.68 20.63 6.71
C LEU A 55 7.15 20.50 6.66
N ALA A 56 6.47 21.63 6.49
CA ALA A 56 5.02 21.71 6.35
C ALA A 56 4.59 21.18 4.97
N LEU A 57 4.59 19.86 4.82
CA LEU A 57 3.74 19.17 3.84
C LEU A 57 2.38 18.91 4.50
N PRO A 58 1.27 18.88 3.73
CA PRO A 58 -0.07 18.92 4.29
C PRO A 58 -0.29 17.76 5.28
N VAL A 59 -0.36 18.12 6.56
CA VAL A 59 -0.71 17.20 7.64
C VAL A 59 -2.16 16.83 7.42
N PHE A 60 -2.41 15.60 6.95
CA PHE A 60 -3.76 15.05 7.01
C PHE A 60 -4.21 15.07 8.47
N GLN A 61 -5.42 15.57 8.70
CA GLN A 61 -5.96 15.71 10.04
C GLN A 61 -6.67 14.42 10.42
N LEU A 62 -6.27 13.80 11.53
CA LEU A 62 -7.06 12.74 12.15
C LEU A 62 -8.23 13.39 12.89
N THR A 63 -9.45 13.03 12.53
CA THR A 63 -10.65 13.53 13.20
C THR A 63 -10.77 12.91 14.59
N GLN A 64 -11.63 13.47 15.45
CA GLN A 64 -11.91 12.83 16.74
C GLN A 64 -12.51 11.42 16.56
N SER A 65 -13.30 11.21 15.50
CA SER A 65 -13.86 9.91 15.14
C SER A 65 -12.74 8.90 14.83
N ASP A 66 -11.75 9.32 14.05
CA ASP A 66 -10.59 8.49 13.73
C ASP A 66 -9.81 8.08 14.99
N LEU A 67 -9.60 9.04 15.91
CA LEU A 67 -8.91 8.77 17.17
C LEU A 67 -9.70 7.80 18.04
N ASP A 68 -11.03 7.96 18.11
CA ASP A 68 -11.92 7.08 18.88
C ASP A 68 -11.92 5.66 18.29
N GLY A 69 -12.03 5.53 16.96
CA GLY A 69 -11.96 4.26 16.24
C GLY A 69 -10.60 3.56 16.42
N LEU A 70 -9.50 4.30 16.33
CA LEU A 70 -8.15 3.77 16.57
C LEU A 70 -7.98 3.30 18.01
N ARG A 71 -8.56 4.01 19.00
CA ARG A 71 -8.57 3.56 20.40
C ARG A 71 -9.38 2.28 20.58
N ALA A 72 -10.51 2.15 19.88
CA ALA A 72 -11.33 0.93 19.93
C ALA A 72 -10.58 -0.28 19.35
N ILE A 73 -9.96 -0.11 18.18
CA ILE A 73 -9.08 -1.10 17.54
C ILE A 73 -7.98 -1.55 18.52
N VAL A 74 -7.20 -0.60 19.05
CA VAL A 74 -6.06 -0.91 19.94
C VAL A 74 -6.52 -1.50 21.27
N GLY A 75 -7.65 -1.05 21.80
CA GLY A 75 -8.24 -1.56 23.03
C GLY A 75 -8.82 -2.97 22.90
N GLY A 76 -8.90 -3.51 21.69
CA GLY A 76 -9.60 -4.78 21.42
C GLY A 76 -11.07 -4.73 21.82
N GLN A 77 -11.64 -3.52 21.91
CA GLN A 77 -13.05 -3.33 22.23
C GLN A 77 -13.85 -3.55 20.96
N GLN A 78 -14.77 -4.52 20.99
CA GLN A 78 -15.76 -4.67 19.93
C GLN A 78 -16.52 -3.35 19.78
N GLY A 79 -16.40 -2.73 18.62
CA GLY A 79 -17.46 -1.85 18.13
C GLY A 79 -18.70 -2.70 17.82
N ASP A 80 -19.83 -2.03 17.65
CA ASP A 80 -21.16 -2.62 17.53
C ASP A 80 -21.43 -3.41 16.23
N ASN A 81 -20.42 -3.62 15.38
CA ASN A 81 -20.44 -4.46 14.17
C ASN A 81 -19.56 -5.70 14.38
N GLU A 82 -20.03 -6.90 13.99
CA GLU A 82 -19.22 -8.12 13.99
C GLU A 82 -18.08 -8.07 12.95
N PHE A 83 -17.04 -7.21 13.04
CA PHE A 83 -15.76 -7.43 12.33
C PHE A 83 -14.54 -6.79 13.05
N VAL A 84 -13.45 -7.56 13.06
CA VAL A 84 -12.03 -7.27 13.34
C VAL A 84 -11.68 -6.22 14.41
N VAL A 85 -11.46 -6.68 15.63
CA VAL A 85 -10.86 -5.85 16.70
C VAL A 85 -9.53 -6.41 17.20
N GLY A 86 -8.73 -5.53 17.81
CA GLY A 86 -7.43 -5.83 18.36
C GLY A 86 -6.29 -5.49 17.41
N VAL A 87 -5.10 -5.94 17.80
CA VAL A 87 -3.84 -5.69 17.11
C VAL A 87 -3.21 -7.03 16.74
N ARG A 88 -2.55 -7.08 15.58
CA ARG A 88 -1.83 -8.29 15.16
C ARG A 88 -0.60 -8.48 16.04
N THR A 89 -0.43 -9.70 16.56
CA THR A 89 0.84 -10.15 17.16
C THR A 89 1.95 -10.11 16.12
N LEU A 90 3.20 -9.89 16.52
CA LEU A 90 4.30 -9.82 15.54
C LEU A 90 4.54 -11.16 14.84
N SER A 91 4.23 -12.29 15.48
CA SER A 91 4.30 -13.60 14.83
C SER A 91 3.15 -13.87 13.86
N GLY A 92 2.10 -13.04 13.83
CA GLY A 92 0.86 -13.33 13.11
C GLY A 92 -0.01 -14.41 13.75
N GLU A 93 0.44 -15.04 14.85
CA GLU A 93 -0.32 -16.07 15.55
C GLU A 93 -1.63 -15.49 16.12
N GLY A 94 -2.73 -16.23 15.91
CA GLY A 94 -4.06 -15.82 16.35
C GLY A 94 -4.77 -14.83 15.42
N ASN A 95 -4.25 -14.63 14.19
CA ASN A 95 -5.04 -14.00 13.12
C ASN A 95 -6.36 -14.76 12.94
N ASN A 96 -6.26 -16.05 12.62
CA ASN A 96 -7.38 -16.96 12.55
C ASN A 96 -7.72 -17.53 13.94
N PHE A 97 -8.98 -17.37 14.38
CA PHE A 97 -9.40 -17.81 15.71
C PHE A 97 -9.50 -19.34 15.85
N ALA A 98 -9.84 -20.05 14.76
CA ALA A 98 -10.00 -21.51 14.78
C ALA A 98 -8.68 -22.24 14.54
N GLN A 99 -7.83 -21.68 13.67
CA GLN A 99 -6.55 -22.22 13.25
C GLN A 99 -5.45 -21.20 13.54
N THR A 100 -5.09 -21.05 14.82
CA THR A 100 -4.23 -19.94 15.29
C THR A 100 -2.84 -19.87 14.63
N GLY A 101 -2.38 -20.96 14.02
CA GLY A 101 -1.11 -21.01 13.28
C GLY A 101 -1.19 -20.66 11.79
N TYR A 102 -2.36 -20.46 11.19
CA TYR A 102 -2.45 -20.10 9.77
C TYR A 102 -1.75 -18.78 9.50
N GLY A 103 -0.82 -18.79 8.55
CA GLY A 103 0.06 -17.66 8.22
C GLY A 103 1.03 -17.20 9.31
N ALA A 104 1.10 -17.87 10.47
CA ALA A 104 2.00 -17.43 11.54
C ALA A 104 3.47 -17.74 11.21
N ALA A 105 4.39 -16.93 11.73
CA ALA A 105 5.81 -17.24 11.73
C ALA A 105 6.08 -18.56 12.46
N ASP A 106 7.21 -19.20 12.14
CA ASP A 106 7.60 -20.50 12.67
C ASP A 106 6.67 -21.67 12.31
N THR A 107 5.89 -21.53 11.23
CA THR A 107 5.01 -22.59 10.71
C THR A 107 5.52 -23.17 9.38
N PRO A 108 5.12 -24.40 9.00
CA PRO A 108 5.56 -25.00 7.75
C PRO A 108 5.07 -24.25 6.51
N PHE A 109 5.90 -24.20 5.46
CA PHE A 109 5.44 -23.82 4.13
C PHE A 109 4.32 -24.76 3.65
N ILE A 110 3.33 -24.19 2.97
CA ILE A 110 2.29 -24.97 2.30
C ILE A 110 2.74 -25.38 0.88
N ARG A 111 1.88 -26.08 0.14
CA ARG A 111 2.14 -26.50 -1.24
C ARG A 111 0.89 -26.38 -2.09
N LEU A 112 1.07 -25.93 -3.32
CA LEU A 112 0.02 -25.97 -4.35
C LEU A 112 0.08 -27.26 -5.16
N THR A 113 1.27 -27.86 -5.27
CA THR A 113 1.55 -29.02 -6.11
C THR A 113 2.19 -30.15 -5.32
N ASP A 114 2.17 -31.36 -5.88
CA ASP A 114 2.78 -32.51 -5.22
C ASP A 114 4.30 -32.34 -5.12
N ALA A 115 4.87 -32.83 -4.02
CA ALA A 115 6.32 -32.77 -3.81
C ALA A 115 7.01 -33.95 -4.50
N HIS A 116 8.04 -33.66 -5.30
CA HIS A 116 8.78 -34.69 -6.02
C HIS A 116 10.21 -34.85 -5.49
N TYR A 117 10.49 -36.03 -4.94
CA TYR A 117 11.78 -36.37 -4.34
C TYR A 117 12.20 -37.81 -4.69
N GLY A 118 13.51 -38.05 -4.75
CA GLY A 118 14.07 -39.39 -4.76
C GLY A 118 14.02 -40.06 -3.38
N ASP A 119 14.76 -41.14 -3.22
CA ASP A 119 14.78 -41.97 -2.00
C ASP A 119 15.25 -41.21 -0.75
N TYR A 120 14.82 -41.70 0.42
CA TYR A 120 15.31 -41.17 1.69
C TYR A 120 16.79 -41.52 1.93
N ASN A 121 17.58 -40.51 2.26
CA ASN A 121 19.00 -40.63 2.53
C ASN A 121 19.31 -40.39 4.01
N SER A 122 19.57 -41.48 4.73
CA SER A 122 19.85 -41.42 6.18
C SER A 122 21.15 -40.68 6.53
N ALA A 123 22.07 -40.48 5.57
CA ALA A 123 23.32 -39.78 5.83
C ALA A 123 23.13 -38.25 5.87
N THR A 124 22.18 -37.73 5.08
CA THR A 124 21.81 -36.31 5.07
C THR A 124 20.60 -36.02 5.94
N GLY A 125 19.84 -37.05 6.34
CA GLY A 125 18.58 -36.87 7.05
C GLY A 125 17.53 -36.17 6.18
N ASN A 126 17.62 -36.33 4.85
CA ASN A 126 16.74 -35.71 3.85
C ASN A 126 16.54 -36.67 2.68
N ARG A 127 15.59 -36.38 1.78
CA ARG A 127 15.39 -37.13 0.54
C ARG A 127 16.32 -36.65 -0.57
N ASP A 128 16.73 -37.58 -1.43
CA ASP A 128 17.52 -37.29 -2.62
C ASP A 128 16.70 -36.46 -3.62
N LEU A 129 17.37 -35.79 -4.56
CA LEU A 129 16.71 -34.96 -5.57
C LEU A 129 15.89 -35.84 -6.53
N ASN A 130 14.84 -35.27 -7.12
CA ASN A 130 14.02 -35.97 -8.09
C ASN A 130 14.88 -36.53 -9.26
N PRO A 131 14.78 -37.83 -9.59
CA PRO A 131 15.55 -38.46 -10.67
C PRO A 131 15.29 -37.84 -12.06
N ILE A 132 14.22 -37.07 -12.28
CA ILE A 132 14.00 -36.34 -13.54
C ILE A 132 15.13 -35.36 -13.88
N PHE A 133 15.80 -34.83 -12.85
CA PHE A 133 16.94 -33.93 -13.02
C PHE A 133 18.29 -34.64 -13.13
N ALA A 134 18.30 -35.98 -13.21
CA ALA A 134 19.54 -36.76 -13.28
C ALA A 134 20.42 -36.33 -14.47
N GLY A 135 21.68 -36.02 -14.19
CA GLY A 135 22.66 -35.57 -15.20
C GLY A 135 22.55 -34.10 -15.60
N LEU A 136 21.62 -33.32 -15.03
CA LEU A 136 21.55 -31.87 -15.24
C LEU A 136 22.35 -31.12 -14.16
N ASP A 137 23.26 -30.25 -14.58
CA ASP A 137 24.00 -29.35 -13.71
C ASP A 137 23.36 -27.94 -13.74
N PRO A 138 22.94 -27.37 -12.59
CA PRO A 138 22.38 -26.01 -12.53
C PRO A 138 23.27 -24.95 -13.18
N ARG A 139 24.61 -25.05 -13.03
CA ARG A 139 25.54 -24.12 -13.69
C ARG A 139 25.63 -24.35 -15.19
N GLY A 140 25.52 -25.59 -15.65
CA GLY A 140 25.40 -25.92 -17.07
C GLY A 140 24.19 -25.25 -17.73
N ILE A 141 23.06 -25.24 -17.03
CA ILE A 141 21.82 -24.56 -17.47
C ILE A 141 22.04 -23.04 -17.49
N SER A 142 22.54 -22.45 -16.39
CA SER A 142 22.89 -21.02 -16.30
C SER A 142 23.85 -20.54 -17.40
N ASN A 143 24.85 -21.36 -17.76
CA ASN A 143 25.78 -21.02 -18.83
C ASN A 143 25.18 -21.08 -20.22
N THR A 144 24.17 -21.93 -20.42
CA THR A 144 23.55 -22.17 -21.73
C THR A 144 22.42 -21.18 -22.00
N LEU A 145 21.60 -20.89 -20.99
CA LEU A 145 20.43 -20.01 -21.08
C LEU A 145 20.68 -18.65 -20.41
N GLY A 146 21.25 -18.68 -19.21
CA GLY A 146 21.28 -17.55 -18.27
C GLY A 146 22.12 -16.34 -18.67
N ARG A 147 22.82 -16.38 -19.80
CA ARG A 147 23.77 -15.32 -20.16
C ARG A 147 23.03 -14.13 -20.75
N GLN A 148 23.10 -12.99 -20.06
CA GLN A 148 22.63 -11.74 -20.65
C GLN A 148 23.43 -11.36 -21.90
N GLU A 149 22.70 -11.13 -23.00
CA GLU A 149 23.27 -10.64 -24.25
C GLU A 149 23.35 -9.11 -24.22
N ALA A 150 24.29 -8.53 -24.97
CA ALA A 150 24.41 -7.08 -25.05
C ALA A 150 23.20 -6.49 -25.78
N ASP A 151 22.76 -5.30 -25.35
CA ASP A 151 21.69 -4.52 -25.98
C ASP A 151 20.30 -5.20 -25.95
N LEU A 152 20.06 -6.13 -25.02
CA LEU A 152 18.71 -6.63 -24.77
C LEU A 152 17.80 -5.49 -24.29
N PRO A 153 16.51 -5.48 -24.68
CA PRO A 153 15.55 -4.53 -24.14
C PRO A 153 15.46 -4.63 -22.61
N VAL A 154 15.33 -3.48 -21.97
CA VAL A 154 14.90 -3.37 -20.57
C VAL A 154 13.41 -3.73 -20.45
N ASN A 155 12.89 -3.81 -19.22
CA ASN A 155 11.51 -4.22 -18.96
C ASN A 155 10.48 -3.47 -19.83
N ALA A 156 9.70 -4.23 -20.61
CA ALA A 156 8.77 -3.70 -21.61
C ALA A 156 7.60 -2.91 -21.00
N ASN A 157 7.24 -3.18 -19.74
CA ASN A 157 6.21 -2.46 -19.01
C ASN A 157 6.77 -1.23 -18.28
N GLY A 158 8.05 -0.91 -18.47
CA GLY A 158 8.70 0.26 -17.91
C GLY A 158 9.14 0.09 -16.45
N GLY A 159 9.13 -1.12 -15.88
CA GLY A 159 9.55 -1.37 -14.51
C GLY A 159 10.92 -0.82 -14.20
N ASN A 160 11.06 -0.19 -13.03
CA ASN A 160 12.30 0.46 -12.60
C ASN A 160 13.02 -0.36 -11.51
N ILE A 161 14.24 0.03 -11.17
CA ILE A 161 15.02 -0.65 -10.13
C ILE A 161 14.36 -0.50 -8.75
N PHE A 162 13.54 0.54 -8.55
CA PHE A 162 12.76 0.70 -7.34
C PHE A 162 11.65 -0.36 -7.21
N PHE A 163 10.97 -0.73 -8.30
CA PHE A 163 10.04 -1.87 -8.36
C PHE A 163 10.73 -3.18 -7.99
N MET A 164 11.95 -3.42 -8.49
CA MET A 164 12.76 -4.59 -8.09
C MET A 164 13.08 -4.57 -6.58
N ALA A 165 13.53 -3.43 -6.05
CA ALA A 165 13.89 -3.30 -4.63
C ALA A 165 12.68 -3.43 -3.69
N PHE A 166 11.52 -2.87 -4.07
CA PHE A 166 10.28 -3.03 -3.32
C PHE A 166 9.74 -4.46 -3.42
N GLY A 167 9.84 -5.10 -4.59
CA GLY A 167 9.50 -6.51 -4.74
C GLY A 167 10.33 -7.42 -3.83
N GLN A 168 11.63 -7.14 -3.70
CA GLN A 168 12.49 -7.82 -2.72
C GLN A 168 12.08 -7.52 -1.27
N TYR A 169 11.76 -6.27 -0.95
CA TYR A 169 11.25 -5.91 0.38
C TYR A 169 9.98 -6.69 0.73
N PHE A 170 9.06 -6.83 -0.23
CA PHE A 170 7.83 -7.61 -0.05
C PHE A 170 8.11 -9.11 0.15
N ASP A 171 8.95 -9.73 -0.70
CA ASP A 171 9.40 -11.14 -0.54
C ASP A 171 9.92 -11.41 0.87
N HIS A 172 10.76 -10.50 1.38
CA HIS A 172 11.38 -10.66 2.69
C HIS A 172 10.36 -10.65 3.83
N GLY A 173 9.21 -9.99 3.64
CA GLY A 173 8.12 -10.03 4.60
C GLY A 173 7.16 -11.18 4.44
N LEU A 174 7.31 -12.04 3.43
CA LEU A 174 6.47 -13.22 3.27
C LEU A 174 7.21 -14.48 3.68
N ASP A 175 8.47 -14.62 3.28
CA ASP A 175 9.17 -15.88 3.51
C ASP A 175 10.66 -15.83 3.85
N PHE A 176 11.07 -16.83 4.62
CA PHE A 176 12.46 -17.16 4.86
C PHE A 176 12.66 -18.66 5.16
N VAL A 177 13.34 -19.36 4.23
CA VAL A 177 13.74 -20.76 4.40
C VAL A 177 15.10 -20.87 5.12
N LEU A 178 15.10 -21.48 6.30
CA LEU A 178 16.34 -21.80 7.02
C LEU A 178 17.26 -22.75 6.23
N LYS A 179 18.57 -22.55 6.35
CA LYS A 179 19.60 -23.32 5.63
C LYS A 179 20.48 -24.12 6.59
N GLY A 180 20.79 -25.37 6.23
CA GLY A 180 21.79 -26.21 6.89
C GLY A 180 21.24 -27.45 7.58
N GLY A 181 22.14 -28.38 7.95
CA GLY A 181 21.80 -29.61 8.66
C GLY A 181 21.43 -30.81 7.76
N ASN A 182 21.16 -30.59 6.47
CA ASN A 182 20.57 -31.60 5.58
C ASN A 182 21.33 -31.81 4.25
N GLY A 183 22.63 -31.52 4.23
CA GLY A 183 23.52 -31.72 3.07
C GLY A 183 23.62 -30.49 2.13
N SER A 184 24.24 -30.70 0.97
CA SER A 184 24.40 -29.71 -0.10
C SER A 184 24.02 -30.30 -1.45
N ILE A 185 23.66 -29.43 -2.40
CA ILE A 185 23.52 -29.76 -3.82
C ILE A 185 24.78 -29.26 -4.53
N ALA A 186 25.48 -30.19 -5.16
CA ALA A 186 26.68 -29.87 -5.93
C ALA A 186 26.32 -29.00 -7.14
N ILE A 187 27.06 -27.92 -7.34
CA ILE A 187 26.92 -27.04 -8.50
C ILE A 187 28.26 -26.96 -9.22
N GLY A 188 28.24 -27.14 -10.54
CA GLY A 188 29.42 -27.43 -11.33
C GLY A 188 29.55 -28.94 -11.51
N GLY A 189 29.57 -29.37 -12.78
CA GLY A 189 29.40 -30.77 -13.19
C GLY A 189 30.22 -31.84 -12.45
N ALA A 190 29.87 -33.11 -12.68
CA ALA A 190 30.39 -34.26 -11.92
C ALA A 190 31.92 -34.27 -11.74
N GLY A 191 32.37 -34.34 -10.48
CA GLY A 191 33.78 -34.36 -10.09
C GLY A 191 34.41 -32.97 -9.87
N TYR A 192 33.65 -31.90 -10.09
CA TYR A 192 34.01 -30.56 -9.65
C TYR A 192 33.99 -30.49 -8.11
N SER A 193 35.04 -29.91 -7.52
CA SER A 193 35.17 -29.69 -6.08
C SER A 193 35.52 -28.23 -5.88
N PRO A 194 34.53 -27.33 -5.71
CA PRO A 194 34.79 -25.91 -5.62
C PRO A 194 35.62 -25.60 -4.36
N ASP A 195 36.65 -24.78 -4.49
CA ASP A 195 37.20 -24.00 -3.38
C ASP A 195 36.23 -22.84 -3.10
N PRO A 196 35.49 -22.83 -1.98
CA PRO A 196 34.51 -21.79 -1.67
C PRO A 196 35.10 -20.39 -1.58
N ALA A 197 36.43 -20.27 -1.44
CA ALA A 197 37.14 -18.99 -1.41
C ALA A 197 37.64 -18.54 -2.80
N ARG A 198 37.54 -19.37 -3.84
CA ARG A 198 38.17 -19.10 -5.15
C ARG A 198 37.35 -19.47 -6.38
N ASP A 199 36.44 -20.43 -6.29
CA ASP A 199 35.84 -21.07 -7.45
C ASP A 199 34.36 -20.68 -7.61
N ASN A 200 33.96 -20.38 -8.85
CA ASN A 200 32.57 -20.26 -9.29
C ASN A 200 32.21 -21.51 -10.11
N PRO A 201 31.10 -22.20 -9.81
CA PRO A 201 30.05 -21.85 -8.83
C PRO A 201 30.27 -22.45 -7.44
N ALA A 202 29.62 -21.88 -6.42
CA ALA A 202 29.54 -22.48 -5.08
C ALA A 202 28.38 -23.49 -4.98
N ASP A 203 28.52 -24.51 -4.13
CA ASP A 203 27.45 -25.48 -3.84
C ASP A 203 26.29 -24.84 -3.05
N LEU A 204 25.06 -25.28 -3.32
CA LEU A 204 23.89 -24.84 -2.55
C LEU A 204 23.79 -25.62 -1.24
N THR A 205 23.79 -24.92 -0.10
CA THR A 205 23.41 -25.52 1.18
C THR A 205 21.89 -25.76 1.22
N ARG A 206 21.47 -27.00 1.47
CA ARG A 206 20.06 -27.39 1.48
C ARG A 206 19.29 -26.76 2.64
N GLY A 207 17.97 -26.64 2.44
CA GLY A 207 17.03 -26.17 3.45
C GLY A 207 17.07 -27.04 4.70
N THR A 208 16.88 -26.44 5.86
CA THR A 208 16.73 -27.17 7.11
C THR A 208 15.39 -27.88 7.13
N VAL A 209 15.42 -29.20 7.26
CA VAL A 209 14.22 -30.02 7.33
C VAL A 209 13.87 -30.26 8.80
N VAL A 210 12.65 -29.92 9.19
CA VAL A 210 12.18 -30.05 10.58
C VAL A 210 11.32 -31.29 10.82
N ALA A 211 10.71 -31.84 9.77
CA ALA A 211 9.82 -33.01 9.86
C ALA A 211 9.64 -33.72 8.49
N GLY A 212 9.01 -34.90 8.52
CA GLY A 212 8.49 -35.57 7.32
C GLY A 212 9.52 -36.30 6.44
N THR A 213 10.59 -36.89 6.99
CA THR A 213 11.72 -37.36 6.16
C THR A 213 11.74 -38.85 5.80
N ALA A 214 11.41 -39.76 6.73
CA ALA A 214 11.59 -41.21 6.51
C ALA A 214 10.48 -41.84 5.66
N GLU A 215 9.21 -41.47 5.89
CA GLU A 215 8.05 -41.96 5.13
C GLU A 215 7.14 -40.83 4.59
N GLY A 216 7.55 -39.57 4.72
CA GLY A 216 6.75 -38.40 4.32
C GLY A 216 7.48 -37.42 3.39
N THR A 217 6.84 -36.28 3.15
CA THR A 217 7.40 -35.13 2.42
C THR A 217 8.23 -34.26 3.37
N PRO A 218 9.50 -33.93 3.04
CA PRO A 218 10.32 -32.99 3.81
C PRO A 218 9.59 -31.66 4.05
N GLN A 219 9.51 -31.24 5.31
CA GLN A 219 8.91 -29.97 5.72
C GLN A 219 9.98 -28.94 6.11
N HIS A 220 9.78 -27.70 5.66
CA HIS A 220 10.59 -26.53 5.99
C HIS A 220 9.71 -25.53 6.74
N ILE A 221 10.30 -24.80 7.68
CA ILE A 221 9.61 -23.75 8.44
C ILE A 221 9.86 -22.40 7.79
N ASN A 222 8.79 -21.64 7.62
CA ASN A 222 8.86 -20.22 7.33
C ASN A 222 9.09 -19.45 8.64
N LYS A 223 10.12 -18.62 8.65
CA LYS A 223 10.50 -17.81 9.83
C LYS A 223 9.81 -16.44 9.86
N THR A 224 9.10 -16.10 8.82
CA THR A 224 8.40 -14.82 8.69
C THR A 224 6.90 -15.04 8.84
N SER A 225 6.17 -14.07 9.39
CA SER A 225 4.70 -14.08 9.31
C SER A 225 4.30 -13.91 7.85
N ALA A 226 3.37 -14.72 7.37
CA ALA A 226 3.01 -14.72 5.95
C ALA A 226 2.16 -13.50 5.55
N PHE A 227 1.68 -12.70 6.50
CA PHE A 227 0.79 -11.59 6.21
C PHE A 227 1.54 -10.38 5.63
N VAL A 228 0.81 -9.55 4.89
CA VAL A 228 1.28 -8.24 4.42
C VAL A 228 1.22 -7.26 5.61
N ASP A 229 2.09 -7.45 6.60
CA ASP A 229 1.97 -6.88 7.96
C ASP A 229 3.17 -6.06 8.42
N GLN A 230 4.05 -5.66 7.49
CA GLN A 230 5.23 -4.84 7.80
C GLN A 230 6.19 -5.49 8.83
N ASN A 231 6.24 -6.83 8.91
CA ASN A 231 7.26 -7.50 9.72
C ASN A 231 8.70 -7.16 9.30
N GLN A 232 8.92 -6.58 8.12
CA GLN A 232 10.19 -6.00 7.70
C GLN A 232 10.61 -4.77 8.53
N ALA A 233 9.64 -4.03 9.08
CA ALA A 233 9.85 -2.90 9.98
C ALA A 233 9.78 -3.33 11.46
N TYR A 234 8.92 -4.29 11.80
CA TYR A 234 8.62 -4.65 13.20
C TYR A 234 9.22 -5.97 13.68
N GLY A 235 9.62 -6.84 12.77
CA GLY A 235 10.06 -8.22 13.02
C GLY A 235 8.88 -9.18 13.20
N SER A 236 9.13 -10.48 13.02
CA SER A 236 8.14 -11.55 13.25
C SER A 236 8.17 -12.13 14.68
N ASN A 237 8.83 -11.43 15.62
CA ASN A 237 8.98 -11.87 17.00
C ASN A 237 8.95 -10.69 17.98
N GLU A 238 8.23 -10.86 19.09
CA GLU A 238 8.02 -9.84 20.12
C GLU A 238 9.31 -9.27 20.74
N LEU A 239 10.36 -10.08 20.89
CA LEU A 239 11.64 -9.61 21.44
C LEU A 239 12.37 -8.72 20.42
N VAL A 240 12.33 -9.09 19.14
CA VAL A 240 12.91 -8.28 18.05
C VAL A 240 12.14 -6.97 17.92
N GLY A 241 10.80 -7.01 17.94
CA GLY A 241 9.98 -5.79 17.90
C GLY A 241 10.24 -4.85 19.08
N GLN A 242 10.48 -5.38 20.28
CA GLN A 242 10.91 -4.55 21.43
C GLN A 242 12.30 -3.93 21.24
N LEU A 243 13.23 -4.64 20.59
CA LEU A 243 14.57 -4.12 20.31
C LEU A 243 14.55 -2.98 19.28
N LEU A 244 13.58 -2.99 18.36
CA LEU A 244 13.49 -1.97 17.31
C LEU A 244 12.84 -0.67 17.82
N ARG A 245 12.20 -0.70 18.98
CA ARG A 245 11.48 0.44 19.57
C ARG A 245 12.36 1.25 20.49
N GLU A 246 12.08 2.56 20.56
CA GLU A 246 12.72 3.42 21.55
C GLU A 246 12.41 2.96 22.97
N SER A 247 13.17 3.43 23.96
CA SER A 247 12.87 3.15 25.36
C SER A 247 11.97 4.27 25.87
N ASP A 248 11.04 3.96 26.76
CA ASP A 248 10.23 4.98 27.43
C ASP A 248 11.01 5.78 28.50
N GLY A 249 12.30 5.45 28.72
CA GLY A 249 13.16 6.06 29.73
C GLY A 249 12.86 5.64 31.18
N ALA A 250 11.91 4.72 31.37
CA ALA A 250 11.47 4.18 32.66
C ALA A 250 11.62 2.65 32.74
N GLY A 251 12.49 2.08 31.91
CA GLY A 251 12.74 0.64 31.81
C GLY A 251 11.76 -0.12 30.90
N GLY A 252 10.85 0.56 30.21
CA GLY A 252 9.96 0.01 29.19
C GLY A 252 10.32 0.43 27.76
N VAL A 253 9.41 0.11 26.84
CA VAL A 253 9.50 0.44 25.41
C VAL A 253 8.53 1.56 25.04
N GLY A 254 8.99 2.47 24.20
CA GLY A 254 8.30 3.65 23.70
C GLY A 254 7.45 3.35 22.46
N SER A 255 6.90 4.41 21.87
CA SER A 255 6.03 4.34 20.69
C SER A 255 6.77 4.43 19.36
N HIS A 256 7.93 5.08 19.31
CA HIS A 256 8.73 5.24 18.10
C HIS A 256 9.62 4.02 17.86
N LEU A 257 9.97 3.78 16.59
CA LEU A 257 11.12 2.97 16.21
C LEU A 257 12.40 3.80 16.37
N VAL A 258 13.47 3.15 16.85
CA VAL A 258 14.78 3.81 17.05
C VAL A 258 15.32 4.31 15.72
N GLN A 259 15.76 5.56 15.67
CA GLN A 259 16.42 6.16 14.51
C GLN A 259 17.94 6.20 14.69
N GLY A 260 18.66 6.00 13.59
CA GLY A 260 20.13 6.07 13.57
C GLY A 260 20.67 7.48 13.35
N ILE A 261 21.82 7.55 12.68
CA ILE A 261 22.45 8.81 12.27
C ILE A 261 21.57 9.63 11.32
N VAL A 262 21.90 10.92 11.20
CA VAL A 262 21.29 11.83 10.22
C VAL A 262 21.52 11.30 8.80
N ASP A 263 20.50 11.37 7.97
CA ASP A 263 20.60 10.98 6.56
C ASP A 263 21.49 11.99 5.80
N PRO A 264 22.61 11.55 5.19
CA PRO A 264 23.50 12.45 4.46
C PRO A 264 22.87 13.02 3.18
N SER A 265 21.83 12.39 2.64
CA SER A 265 21.10 12.86 1.46
C SER A 265 20.02 13.90 1.79
N ASN A 266 19.50 13.90 3.03
CA ASN A 266 18.66 14.97 3.55
C ASN A 266 18.74 15.08 5.08
N PRO A 267 19.28 16.18 5.62
CA PRO A 267 19.55 16.32 7.06
C PRO A 267 18.29 16.43 7.94
N ASP A 268 17.10 16.60 7.36
CA ASP A 268 15.84 16.64 8.10
C ASP A 268 15.37 15.23 8.52
N PHE A 269 15.98 14.17 7.95
CA PHE A 269 15.64 12.79 8.22
C PHE A 269 16.82 11.99 8.82
N ARG A 270 16.53 10.79 9.30
CA ARG A 270 17.51 9.86 9.90
C ARG A 270 17.48 8.50 9.22
N LEU A 271 18.62 7.83 9.15
CA LEU A 271 18.73 6.46 8.65
C LEU A 271 18.20 5.45 9.69
N LEU A 272 18.09 4.19 9.28
CA LEU A 272 17.92 3.07 10.21
C LEU A 272 19.05 3.05 11.26
N PRO A 273 18.81 2.48 12.45
CA PRO A 273 19.84 2.33 13.45
C PRO A 273 20.78 1.16 13.10
N THR A 274 22.04 1.33 13.40
CA THR A 274 23.01 0.23 13.43
C THR A 274 22.81 -0.64 14.67
N LEU A 275 23.31 -1.87 14.65
CA LEU A 275 23.29 -2.75 15.83
C LEU A 275 23.95 -2.06 17.04
N ARG A 276 25.03 -1.30 16.83
CA ARG A 276 25.68 -0.50 17.88
C ARG A 276 24.70 0.47 18.53
N GLU A 277 23.99 1.25 17.73
CA GLU A 277 23.06 2.27 18.21
C GLU A 277 21.91 1.64 19.00
N LEU A 278 21.35 0.53 18.53
CA LEU A 278 20.32 -0.22 19.27
C LEU A 278 20.83 -0.75 20.61
N LEU A 279 22.00 -1.41 20.62
CA LEU A 279 22.56 -1.97 21.86
C LEU A 279 22.89 -0.85 22.86
N ASP A 280 23.47 0.27 22.39
CA ASP A 280 23.77 1.42 23.24
C ASP A 280 22.48 2.06 23.78
N HIS A 281 21.47 2.24 22.95
CA HIS A 281 20.17 2.79 23.33
C HIS A 281 19.52 2.00 24.46
N HIS A 282 19.36 0.68 24.31
CA HIS A 282 18.72 -0.14 25.34
C HIS A 282 19.59 -0.36 26.58
N ARG A 283 20.90 -0.44 26.41
CA ARG A 283 21.84 -0.56 27.54
C ARG A 283 21.83 0.69 28.42
N ILE A 284 21.85 1.88 27.82
CA ILE A 284 21.89 3.16 28.54
C ILE A 284 20.57 3.41 29.26
N ASN A 285 19.44 3.06 28.64
CA ASN A 285 18.12 3.28 29.21
C ASN A 285 17.63 2.12 30.11
N GLU A 286 18.46 1.10 30.34
CA GLU A 286 18.13 -0.09 31.15
C GLU A 286 16.79 -0.72 30.73
N THR A 287 16.52 -0.80 29.43
CA THR A 287 15.25 -1.33 28.90
C THR A 287 15.05 -2.78 29.33
N VAL A 288 13.88 -3.09 29.89
CA VAL A 288 13.47 -4.41 30.33
C VAL A 288 12.64 -5.07 29.23
N PHE A 289 13.19 -6.13 28.64
CA PHE A 289 12.51 -6.94 27.63
C PHE A 289 11.58 -7.95 28.30
N LYS A 290 10.42 -8.23 27.69
CA LYS A 290 9.43 -9.21 28.16
C LYS A 290 8.97 -10.12 27.03
N GLY A 291 8.65 -11.37 27.33
CA GLY A 291 8.15 -12.32 26.32
C GLY A 291 8.23 -13.76 26.80
N GLY A 292 7.55 -14.69 26.12
CA GLY A 292 7.37 -16.09 26.57
C GLY A 292 8.66 -16.90 26.78
N LEU A 293 9.80 -16.39 26.32
CA LEU A 293 11.12 -17.04 26.40
C LEU A 293 12.00 -16.51 27.54
N ILE A 294 11.56 -15.44 28.23
CA ILE A 294 12.27 -14.80 29.34
C ILE A 294 11.35 -14.68 30.57
N PRO A 295 11.88 -14.49 31.80
CA PRO A 295 11.07 -14.42 33.01
C PRO A 295 9.94 -13.37 32.94
N ALA A 296 8.82 -13.60 33.63
CA ALA A 296 7.63 -12.75 33.53
C ALA A 296 7.86 -11.31 34.01
N GLU A 297 8.79 -11.12 34.95
CA GLU A 297 9.28 -9.83 35.41
C GLU A 297 10.07 -9.05 34.33
N GLY A 298 10.54 -9.75 33.30
CA GLY A 298 11.42 -9.26 32.25
C GLY A 298 12.88 -9.22 32.67
N VAL A 299 13.77 -9.00 31.70
CA VAL A 299 15.22 -8.87 31.94
C VAL A 299 15.81 -7.78 31.06
N THR A 300 16.83 -7.08 31.57
CA THR A 300 17.59 -6.16 30.72
C THR A 300 18.53 -6.92 29.79
N LEU A 301 18.97 -6.24 28.74
CA LEU A 301 19.94 -6.77 27.78
C LEU A 301 21.23 -7.26 28.48
N LEU A 302 21.77 -6.48 29.41
CA LEU A 302 23.00 -6.87 30.11
C LEU A 302 22.79 -8.10 31.00
N GLU A 303 21.68 -8.18 31.73
CA GLU A 303 21.38 -9.30 32.62
C GLU A 303 21.23 -10.63 31.87
N TYR A 304 20.51 -10.63 30.74
CA TYR A 304 20.34 -11.84 29.91
C TYR A 304 21.69 -12.40 29.44
N TYR A 305 22.62 -11.52 29.05
CA TYR A 305 23.97 -11.88 28.64
C TYR A 305 25.00 -11.85 29.79
N GLY A 306 24.54 -12.10 31.02
CA GLY A 306 25.38 -12.35 32.20
C GLY A 306 26.23 -11.16 32.65
N ASN A 307 25.82 -9.93 32.34
CA ASN A 307 26.53 -8.67 32.58
C ASN A 307 27.94 -8.62 31.94
N THR A 308 28.15 -9.38 30.87
CA THR A 308 29.45 -9.46 30.17
C THR A 308 29.38 -9.03 28.70
N LEU A 309 28.21 -8.59 28.23
CA LEU A 309 28.01 -8.10 26.86
C LEU A 309 28.80 -6.81 26.60
N PHE A 310 28.88 -5.90 27.57
CA PHE A 310 29.58 -4.62 27.46
C PHE A 310 30.56 -4.44 28.63
N ASP A 311 31.79 -4.00 28.33
CA ASP A 311 32.80 -3.67 29.33
C ASP A 311 32.86 -2.13 29.53
N PRO A 312 32.36 -1.61 30.67
CA PRO A 312 32.36 -0.17 30.93
C PRO A 312 33.75 0.42 31.14
N ALA A 313 34.78 -0.40 31.44
CA ALA A 313 36.14 0.10 31.61
C ALA A 313 36.82 0.40 30.27
N THR A 314 36.46 -0.34 29.22
CA THR A 314 37.03 -0.18 27.87
C THR A 314 36.08 0.49 26.89
N GLY A 315 34.78 0.55 27.20
CA GLY A 315 33.74 1.05 26.30
C GLY A 315 33.48 0.12 25.11
N THR A 316 33.76 -1.18 25.25
CA THR A 316 33.70 -2.14 24.15
C THR A 316 32.71 -3.27 24.41
N TYR A 317 32.11 -3.78 23.32
CA TYR A 317 31.25 -4.95 23.36
C TYR A 317 32.06 -6.24 23.21
N ASN A 318 31.61 -7.30 23.89
CA ASN A 318 32.16 -8.64 23.73
C ASN A 318 31.75 -9.21 22.36
N ALA A 319 32.69 -9.29 21.42
CA ALA A 319 32.43 -9.72 20.05
C ALA A 319 31.81 -11.12 19.93
N ALA A 320 32.11 -12.05 20.83
CA ALA A 320 31.51 -13.39 20.79
C ALA A 320 30.03 -13.35 21.17
N LEU A 321 29.69 -12.61 22.22
CA LEU A 321 28.29 -12.44 22.66
C LEU A 321 27.49 -11.63 21.65
N VAL A 322 28.09 -10.62 20.99
CA VAL A 322 27.45 -9.88 19.90
C VAL A 322 27.12 -10.79 18.72
N ALA A 323 28.03 -11.71 18.36
CA ALA A 323 27.76 -12.69 17.31
C ALA A 323 26.65 -13.68 17.69
N ASP A 324 26.63 -14.16 18.94
CA ASP A 324 25.58 -15.04 19.44
C ASP A 324 24.22 -14.30 19.43
N LEU A 325 24.17 -13.08 19.97
CA LEU A 325 22.99 -12.20 19.99
C LEU A 325 22.45 -11.93 18.59
N ALA A 326 23.31 -11.55 17.65
CA ALA A 326 22.87 -11.23 16.28
C ALA A 326 22.29 -12.46 15.56
N SER A 327 22.73 -13.67 15.91
CA SER A 327 22.28 -14.91 15.30
C SER A 327 21.01 -15.51 15.91
N ASP A 328 20.73 -15.18 17.17
CA ASP A 328 19.56 -15.63 17.93
C ASP A 328 19.31 -14.63 19.07
N PHE A 329 18.46 -13.64 18.80
CA PHE A 329 18.24 -12.55 19.75
C PHE A 329 17.49 -13.06 20.97
N MET A 330 18.16 -13.06 22.13
CA MET A 330 17.58 -13.48 23.40
C MET A 330 16.84 -14.84 23.37
N GLY A 331 17.33 -15.77 22.56
CA GLY A 331 16.74 -17.12 22.43
C GLY A 331 15.45 -17.19 21.61
N SER A 332 15.08 -16.10 20.92
CA SER A 332 13.89 -15.99 20.06
C SER A 332 13.89 -16.93 18.86
N THR A 333 15.03 -17.53 18.53
CA THR A 333 15.31 -18.25 17.28
C THR A 333 15.27 -17.37 16.03
N HIS A 334 15.16 -16.05 16.20
CA HIS A 334 15.16 -15.04 15.15
C HIS A 334 16.50 -14.32 15.14
N ALA A 335 17.13 -14.25 13.97
CA ALA A 335 18.39 -13.55 13.78
C ALA A 335 18.14 -12.07 13.46
N LEU A 336 18.87 -11.16 14.09
CA LEU A 336 18.84 -9.73 13.76
C LEU A 336 19.57 -9.42 12.46
N LEU A 337 20.59 -10.23 12.13
CA LEU A 337 21.47 -10.02 10.99
C LEU A 337 21.80 -11.37 10.34
N LEU A 338 21.20 -11.62 9.18
CA LEU A 338 21.39 -12.82 8.36
C LEU A 338 22.48 -12.62 7.32
N ASP A 339 22.48 -11.46 6.66
CA ASP A 339 23.38 -11.13 5.54
C ASP A 339 24.24 -9.92 5.91
N THR A 340 25.53 -10.18 6.14
CA THR A 340 26.48 -9.19 6.64
C THR A 340 27.81 -9.30 5.94
N ASN A 341 28.49 -8.16 5.82
CA ASN A 341 29.84 -8.10 5.28
C ASN A 341 30.85 -8.57 6.34
N PRO A 342 31.55 -9.69 6.14
CA PRO A 342 32.49 -10.19 7.14
C PRO A 342 33.72 -9.28 7.35
N GLY A 343 33.99 -8.37 6.42
CA GLY A 343 35.06 -7.38 6.54
C GLY A 343 34.71 -6.19 7.44
N ILE A 344 33.42 -5.96 7.69
CA ILE A 344 32.90 -4.87 8.51
C ILE A 344 32.51 -5.42 9.90
N ASN A 345 32.66 -4.61 10.92
CA ASN A 345 32.27 -4.94 12.28
C ASN A 345 30.76 -5.20 12.31
N LEU A 346 30.35 -6.30 12.96
CA LEU A 346 28.94 -6.68 13.06
C LEU A 346 28.07 -5.57 13.68
N LEU A 347 28.67 -4.78 14.58
CA LEU A 347 28.02 -3.64 15.24
C LEU A 347 27.65 -2.50 14.28
N ASP A 348 28.32 -2.39 13.13
CA ASP A 348 28.14 -1.27 12.19
C ASP A 348 27.25 -1.63 10.99
N HIS A 349 26.44 -2.68 11.14
CA HIS A 349 25.38 -3.06 10.20
C HIS A 349 24.03 -2.52 10.67
N PHE A 350 23.16 -2.15 9.74
CA PHE A 350 21.82 -1.66 10.03
C PHE A 350 20.91 -2.77 10.51
N VAL A 351 19.96 -2.49 11.39
CA VAL A 351 19.01 -3.49 11.90
C VAL A 351 17.60 -3.01 11.63
N ALA A 352 16.78 -3.92 11.12
CA ALA A 352 15.35 -3.74 10.88
C ALA A 352 14.61 -5.01 11.35
N GLY A 353 13.31 -5.11 11.06
CA GLY A 353 12.51 -6.29 11.37
C GLY A 353 12.94 -7.55 10.61
N ASP A 354 13.48 -7.40 9.40
CA ASP A 354 14.06 -8.47 8.60
C ASP A 354 15.59 -8.50 8.69
N GLY A 355 16.14 -9.68 8.96
CA GLY A 355 17.59 -9.86 9.12
C GLY A 355 18.40 -9.72 7.83
N ARG A 356 17.77 -9.63 6.66
CA ARG A 356 18.44 -9.48 5.35
C ARG A 356 18.46 -8.01 4.89
N ALA A 357 18.04 -7.06 5.71
CA ALA A 357 17.97 -5.63 5.36
C ALA A 357 19.29 -5.00 4.84
N ASN A 358 20.45 -5.62 5.09
CA ASN A 358 21.76 -5.14 4.59
C ASN A 358 22.18 -5.80 3.27
N GLU A 359 21.36 -6.68 2.67
CA GLU A 359 21.72 -7.43 1.47
C GLU A 359 22.21 -6.49 0.36
N ASN A 360 21.46 -5.42 0.09
CA ASN A 360 21.88 -4.32 -0.78
C ASN A 360 21.34 -2.96 -0.29
N VAL A 361 22.02 -1.88 -0.68
CA VAL A 361 21.68 -0.53 -0.20
C VAL A 361 20.31 -0.02 -0.66
N SER A 362 19.79 -0.47 -1.81
CA SER A 362 18.43 -0.12 -2.26
C SER A 362 17.35 -0.74 -1.38
N LEU A 363 17.51 -2.00 -0.99
CA LEU A 363 16.63 -2.66 -0.01
C LEU A 363 16.68 -1.92 1.34
N THR A 364 17.88 -1.59 1.83
CA THR A 364 18.05 -0.81 3.08
C THR A 364 17.32 0.54 3.02
N ALA A 365 17.32 1.21 1.85
CA ALA A 365 16.59 2.45 1.65
C ALA A 365 15.06 2.25 1.76
N VAL A 366 14.50 1.19 1.18
CA VAL A 366 13.05 0.87 1.31
C VAL A 366 12.67 0.59 2.77
N HIS A 367 13.48 -0.18 3.51
CA HIS A 367 13.26 -0.36 4.96
C HIS A 367 13.23 0.98 5.72
N THR A 368 14.08 1.91 5.32
CA THR A 368 14.16 3.24 5.95
C THR A 368 12.88 4.04 5.74
N ILE A 369 12.24 3.97 4.56
CA ILE A 369 10.96 4.65 4.28
C ILE A 369 9.87 4.18 5.23
N TRP A 370 9.66 2.87 5.35
CA TRP A 370 8.58 2.33 6.18
C TRP A 370 8.84 2.52 7.68
N ALA A 371 10.11 2.47 8.13
CA ALA A 371 10.45 2.79 9.51
C ALA A 371 10.21 4.28 9.83
N ARG A 372 10.57 5.19 8.93
CA ARG A 372 10.25 6.63 9.06
C ARG A 372 8.74 6.86 9.05
N ASN A 373 8.00 6.13 8.21
CA ASN A 373 6.56 6.30 8.06
C ASN A 373 5.80 5.92 9.34
N HIS A 374 6.25 4.87 10.04
CA HIS A 374 5.73 4.57 11.38
C HIS A 374 5.93 5.73 12.35
N ASN A 375 7.15 6.30 12.42
CA ASN A 375 7.43 7.42 13.33
C ASN A 375 6.63 8.67 12.96
N PHE A 376 6.42 8.92 11.66
CA PHE A 376 5.52 9.98 11.18
C PHE A 376 4.09 9.78 11.72
N HIS A 377 3.55 8.56 11.68
CA HIS A 377 2.23 8.27 12.25
C HIS A 377 2.19 8.42 13.77
N VAL A 378 3.25 8.02 14.48
CA VAL A 378 3.36 8.24 15.94
C VAL A 378 3.29 9.73 16.26
N ASP A 379 4.04 10.56 15.54
CA ASP A 379 4.06 12.00 15.73
C ASP A 379 2.70 12.62 15.41
N ASN A 380 2.05 12.19 14.32
CA ASN A 380 0.73 12.69 13.94
C ASN A 380 -0.35 12.31 14.97
N LEU A 381 -0.35 11.07 15.47
CA LEU A 381 -1.25 10.62 16.53
C LEU A 381 -1.07 11.44 17.82
N ASN A 382 0.17 11.71 18.20
CA ASN A 382 0.47 12.54 19.37
C ASN A 382 -0.01 13.99 19.16
N ALA A 383 0.22 14.56 17.98
CA ALA A 383 -0.21 15.91 17.62
C ALA A 383 -1.74 16.04 17.58
N ALA A 384 -2.43 15.02 17.08
CA ALA A 384 -3.89 14.96 17.04
C ALA A 384 -4.53 14.70 18.42
N GLY A 385 -3.75 14.38 19.44
CA GLY A 385 -4.26 14.14 20.79
C GLY A 385 -4.86 12.75 21.00
N PHE A 386 -4.35 11.73 20.30
CA PHE A 386 -4.77 10.33 20.50
C PHE A 386 -4.79 9.93 21.97
N GLY A 387 -3.75 10.25 22.74
CA GLY A 387 -3.70 10.00 24.19
C GLY A 387 -3.75 8.50 24.56
N GLY A 388 -2.68 7.98 25.16
CA GLY A 388 -2.59 6.56 25.53
C GLY A 388 -1.24 6.20 26.13
N THR A 389 -1.03 4.93 26.46
CA THR A 389 0.31 4.43 26.79
C THR A 389 1.19 4.37 25.54
N PRO A 390 2.53 4.35 25.67
CA PRO A 390 3.41 4.19 24.51
C PRO A 390 3.11 2.95 23.67
N GLU A 391 2.62 1.88 24.30
CA GLU A 391 2.15 0.69 23.61
C GLU A 391 0.92 0.96 22.75
N GLN A 392 -0.07 1.70 23.27
CA GLN A 392 -1.27 1.99 22.51
C GLN A 392 -0.98 2.88 21.29
N VAL A 393 -0.09 3.85 21.44
CA VAL A 393 0.35 4.72 20.33
C VAL A 393 1.14 3.91 19.29
N PHE A 394 2.06 3.03 19.73
CA PHE A 394 2.80 2.14 18.82
C PHE A 394 1.84 1.30 17.97
N GLN A 395 0.86 0.66 18.60
CA GLN A 395 -0.07 -0.21 17.89
C GLN A 395 -1.00 0.55 16.94
N ALA A 396 -1.46 1.75 17.31
CA ALA A 396 -2.22 2.61 16.41
C ALA A 396 -1.38 3.03 15.19
N ALA A 397 -0.14 3.46 15.40
CA ALA A 397 0.77 3.84 14.32
C ALA A 397 1.15 2.63 13.43
N LYS A 398 1.36 1.46 14.03
CA LYS A 398 1.58 0.20 13.31
C LYS A 398 0.38 -0.14 12.42
N ALA A 399 -0.84 -0.03 12.94
CA ALA A 399 -2.04 -0.32 12.17
C ALA A 399 -2.23 0.61 10.96
N LEU A 400 -1.94 1.91 11.12
CA LEU A 400 -1.97 2.87 10.01
C LEU A 400 -0.88 2.56 8.97
N ASN A 401 0.35 2.27 9.43
CA ASN A 401 1.47 1.94 8.55
C ASN A 401 1.24 0.61 7.79
N GLU A 402 0.65 -0.39 8.43
CA GLU A 402 0.21 -1.65 7.81
C GLU A 402 -0.86 -1.38 6.75
N ALA A 403 -1.86 -0.53 7.04
CA ALA A 403 -2.94 -0.24 6.11
C ALA A 403 -2.43 0.41 4.81
N GLU A 404 -1.56 1.42 4.92
CA GLU A 404 -0.92 2.03 3.75
C GLU A 404 -0.04 1.05 2.99
N TYR A 405 0.69 0.17 3.69
CA TYR A 405 1.50 -0.85 3.04
C TYR A 405 0.67 -1.87 2.27
N GLN A 406 -0.41 -2.37 2.87
CA GLN A 406 -1.33 -3.30 2.22
C GLN A 406 -1.91 -2.65 0.96
N ARG A 407 -2.39 -1.41 1.05
CA ARG A 407 -2.89 -0.66 -0.11
C ARG A 407 -1.84 -0.53 -1.22
N VAL A 408 -0.61 -0.10 -0.90
CA VAL A 408 0.49 -0.05 -1.89
C VAL A 408 0.76 -1.41 -2.55
N VAL A 409 0.76 -2.49 -1.76
CA VAL A 409 1.01 -3.84 -2.27
C VAL A 409 -0.09 -4.27 -3.24
N PHE A 410 -1.35 -4.09 -2.86
CA PHE A 410 -2.48 -4.67 -3.56
C PHE A 410 -2.99 -3.81 -4.71
N ASP A 411 -2.84 -2.48 -4.63
CA ASP A 411 -3.39 -1.55 -5.63
C ASP A 411 -2.34 -0.98 -6.59
N GLU A 412 -1.06 -0.91 -6.19
CA GLU A 412 0.00 -0.37 -7.06
C GLU A 412 1.00 -1.44 -7.50
N PHE A 413 1.50 -2.23 -6.55
CA PHE A 413 2.56 -3.19 -6.83
C PHE A 413 2.05 -4.45 -7.55
N ALA A 414 0.91 -5.00 -7.14
CA ALA A 414 0.29 -6.16 -7.80
C ALA A 414 -0.12 -5.84 -9.26
N ASP A 415 -0.60 -4.62 -9.50
CA ASP A 415 -0.88 -4.07 -10.83
C ASP A 415 0.33 -4.15 -11.75
N MET A 416 1.48 -3.66 -11.27
CA MET A 416 2.72 -3.74 -12.03
C MET A 416 3.26 -5.17 -12.18
N LEU A 417 3.13 -6.00 -11.13
CA LEU A 417 3.71 -7.34 -11.10
C LEU A 417 2.97 -8.32 -12.03
N PHE A 418 1.64 -8.40 -11.95
CA PHE A 418 0.87 -9.40 -12.68
C PHE A 418 -0.45 -8.87 -13.29
N GLY A 419 -0.64 -7.55 -13.34
CA GLY A 419 -1.83 -6.94 -13.92
C GLY A 419 -3.01 -6.79 -12.96
N GLY A 420 -2.70 -6.79 -11.65
CA GLY A 420 -3.67 -6.57 -10.58
C GLY A 420 -4.38 -7.85 -10.15
N ILE A 421 -4.92 -7.84 -8.93
CA ILE A 421 -5.75 -8.94 -8.47
C ILE A 421 -7.12 -8.87 -9.14
N GLN A 422 -7.46 -9.97 -9.81
CA GLN A 422 -8.73 -10.13 -10.50
C GLN A 422 -9.68 -10.98 -9.64
N GLY A 423 -10.93 -10.55 -9.48
CA GLY A 423 -11.90 -11.26 -8.64
C GLY A 423 -13.13 -10.41 -8.35
N ALA A 424 -14.01 -10.91 -7.48
CA ALA A 424 -15.15 -10.14 -6.98
C ALA A 424 -14.73 -9.18 -5.86
N GLY A 425 -15.39 -8.02 -5.75
CA GLY A 425 -15.07 -6.99 -4.75
C GLY A 425 -14.01 -5.99 -5.21
N THR A 426 -13.63 -5.08 -4.33
CA THR A 426 -12.56 -4.10 -4.60
C THR A 426 -11.24 -4.86 -4.72
N HIS A 427 -10.48 -4.66 -5.81
CA HIS A 427 -9.23 -5.37 -6.13
C HIS A 427 -9.28 -6.90 -5.84
N GLY A 428 -10.42 -7.54 -6.11
CA GLY A 428 -10.62 -8.98 -5.89
C GLY A 428 -10.82 -9.43 -4.44
N HIS A 429 -10.98 -8.51 -3.48
CA HIS A 429 -11.27 -8.83 -2.08
C HIS A 429 -12.77 -8.81 -1.80
N ALA A 430 -13.33 -9.98 -1.46
CA ALA A 430 -14.74 -10.15 -1.11
C ALA A 430 -15.01 -10.15 0.42
N GLY A 431 -13.97 -9.95 1.23
CA GLY A 431 -14.01 -10.01 2.70
C GLY A 431 -13.20 -11.17 3.29
N TYR A 432 -13.04 -11.16 4.62
CA TYR A 432 -12.31 -12.19 5.36
C TYR A 432 -12.92 -13.60 5.26
N ASP A 433 -12.14 -14.59 4.81
CA ASP A 433 -12.46 -16.03 4.82
C ASP A 433 -11.67 -16.76 5.92
N ALA A 434 -12.37 -17.17 6.97
CA ALA A 434 -11.79 -17.92 8.09
C ALA A 434 -11.34 -19.35 7.72
N ASN A 435 -11.62 -19.85 6.52
CA ASN A 435 -11.11 -21.16 6.05
C ASN A 435 -9.83 -21.03 5.21
N ALA A 436 -9.48 -19.81 4.81
CA ALA A 436 -8.28 -19.55 4.02
C ALA A 436 -7.02 -19.60 4.90
N ASP A 437 -5.95 -20.18 4.35
CA ASP A 437 -4.62 -20.19 4.97
C ASP A 437 -3.70 -19.22 4.23
N ALA A 438 -3.23 -18.19 4.92
CA ALA A 438 -2.28 -17.21 4.40
C ALA A 438 -0.87 -17.80 4.17
N GLY A 439 -0.61 -19.04 4.61
CA GLY A 439 0.70 -19.68 4.49
C GLY A 439 1.30 -19.57 3.09
N ILE A 440 2.62 -19.32 3.04
CA ILE A 440 3.35 -19.19 1.77
C ILE A 440 3.64 -20.57 1.19
N SER A 441 3.35 -20.74 -0.11
CA SER A 441 3.64 -21.97 -0.82
C SER A 441 5.12 -22.09 -1.21
N HIS A 442 5.64 -23.33 -1.29
CA HIS A 442 6.99 -23.54 -1.80
C HIS A 442 7.15 -23.11 -3.26
N GLU A 443 6.10 -23.26 -4.08
CA GLU A 443 6.05 -22.81 -5.47
C GLU A 443 6.29 -21.31 -5.56
N PHE A 444 5.61 -20.53 -4.70
CA PHE A 444 5.79 -19.09 -4.59
C PHE A 444 7.22 -18.72 -4.14
N ALA A 445 7.64 -19.16 -2.96
CA ALA A 445 8.90 -18.75 -2.31
C ALA A 445 10.18 -19.25 -3.01
N ALA A 446 10.17 -20.49 -3.52
CA ALA A 446 11.37 -21.13 -4.05
C ALA A 446 11.53 -20.97 -5.57
N ALA A 447 10.49 -20.54 -6.28
CA ALA A 447 10.53 -20.34 -7.73
C ALA A 447 9.82 -19.05 -8.15
N VAL A 448 8.50 -18.97 -8.06
CA VAL A 448 7.72 -17.95 -8.78
C VAL A 448 8.08 -16.52 -8.36
N TYR A 449 8.15 -16.23 -7.07
CA TYR A 449 8.42 -14.87 -6.60
C TYR A 449 9.88 -14.42 -6.81
N ARG A 450 10.76 -15.37 -7.14
CA ARG A 450 12.15 -15.11 -7.55
C ARG A 450 12.27 -14.55 -8.97
N ILE A 451 11.14 -14.23 -9.60
CA ILE A 451 11.05 -13.46 -10.83
C ILE A 451 11.86 -12.16 -10.72
N GLY A 452 11.87 -11.52 -9.55
CA GLY A 452 12.62 -10.27 -9.31
C GLY A 452 14.13 -10.38 -9.53
N HIS A 453 14.73 -11.57 -9.48
CA HIS A 453 16.16 -11.76 -9.78
C HIS A 453 16.51 -11.48 -11.25
N SER A 454 15.53 -11.51 -12.15
CA SER A 454 15.71 -11.15 -13.57
C SER A 454 15.73 -9.65 -13.82
N LEU A 455 15.12 -8.86 -12.93
CA LEU A 455 15.00 -7.39 -13.03
C LEU A 455 16.29 -6.64 -12.63
N ILE A 456 17.32 -7.34 -12.15
CA ILE A 456 18.53 -6.75 -11.57
C ILE A 456 19.48 -6.28 -12.68
N SER A 457 19.94 -5.03 -12.62
CA SER A 457 21.00 -4.48 -13.51
C SER A 457 22.42 -4.63 -12.93
N ASP A 458 23.44 -4.58 -13.80
CA ASP A 458 24.87 -4.62 -13.41
C ASP A 458 25.30 -3.41 -12.54
N THR A 459 24.56 -2.31 -12.60
CA THR A 459 24.79 -1.10 -11.83
C THR A 459 23.51 -0.60 -11.18
N LEU A 460 23.68 0.12 -10.08
CA LEU A 460 22.68 0.87 -9.35
C LEU A 460 22.93 2.36 -9.53
N THR A 461 21.92 3.11 -9.96
CA THR A 461 22.00 4.57 -10.06
C THR A 461 21.64 5.20 -8.72
N VAL A 462 22.43 6.18 -8.30
CA VAL A 462 22.19 7.03 -7.12
C VAL A 462 22.35 8.49 -7.52
N ILE A 463 21.64 9.41 -6.88
CA ILE A 463 21.74 10.84 -7.19
C ILE A 463 22.77 11.48 -6.27
N GLY A 464 23.87 11.99 -6.84
CA GLY A 464 24.91 12.67 -6.08
C GLY A 464 24.44 13.98 -5.45
N ALA A 465 25.22 14.52 -4.51
CA ALA A 465 24.93 15.81 -3.86
C ALA A 465 24.92 17.00 -4.83
N ASP A 466 25.45 16.84 -6.04
CA ASP A 466 25.38 17.80 -7.15
C ASP A 466 24.12 17.65 -8.02
N GLY A 467 23.21 16.75 -7.64
CA GLY A 467 21.99 16.42 -8.37
C GLY A 467 22.22 15.57 -9.62
N GLN A 468 23.44 15.06 -9.86
CA GLN A 468 23.76 14.26 -11.04
C GLN A 468 23.70 12.75 -10.74
N PRO A 469 23.25 11.92 -11.70
CA PRO A 469 23.25 10.47 -11.53
C PRO A 469 24.68 9.93 -11.46
N GLN A 470 24.91 9.01 -10.53
CA GLN A 470 26.16 8.27 -10.34
C GLN A 470 25.86 6.77 -10.38
N HIS A 471 26.70 6.01 -11.08
CA HIS A 471 26.53 4.56 -11.19
C HIS A 471 27.42 3.82 -10.19
N VAL A 472 26.79 3.17 -9.22
CA VAL A 472 27.42 2.25 -8.28
C VAL A 472 27.40 0.86 -8.92
N ARG A 473 28.54 0.17 -8.98
CA ARG A 473 28.55 -1.23 -9.44
C ARG A 473 27.74 -2.06 -8.46
N LEU A 474 26.94 -3.00 -8.94
CA LEU A 474 26.07 -3.78 -8.06
C LEU A 474 26.85 -4.54 -6.98
N VAL A 475 28.04 -5.05 -7.31
CA VAL A 475 28.98 -5.67 -6.35
C VAL A 475 29.39 -4.74 -5.20
N ASP A 476 29.35 -3.42 -5.41
CA ASP A 476 29.63 -2.41 -4.41
C ASP A 476 28.38 -1.91 -3.66
N ALA A 477 27.19 -2.21 -4.17
CA ALA A 477 25.91 -1.99 -3.52
C ALA A 477 25.52 -3.15 -2.58
N PHE A 478 26.05 -4.36 -2.78
CA PHE A 478 25.80 -5.52 -1.92
C PHE A 478 26.62 -5.48 -0.61
N LEU A 479 25.94 -5.79 0.51
CA LEU A 479 26.53 -5.88 1.85
C LEU A 479 27.45 -4.69 2.18
N ASN A 480 27.00 -3.48 1.88
CA ASN A 480 27.81 -2.28 2.04
C ASN A 480 27.12 -1.25 2.95
N PRO A 481 27.07 -1.50 4.27
CA PRO A 481 26.48 -0.54 5.20
C PRO A 481 27.30 0.75 5.29
N THR A 482 28.63 0.69 5.17
CA THR A 482 29.51 1.85 5.33
C THR A 482 30.88 1.62 4.70
N ASN A 483 31.54 2.72 4.32
CA ASN A 483 32.95 2.75 3.92
C ASN A 483 33.88 3.39 4.96
N ASP A 484 33.39 3.67 6.17
CA ASP A 484 34.19 4.23 7.26
C ASP A 484 35.35 3.28 7.63
N PRO A 485 36.62 3.71 7.53
CA PRO A 485 37.77 2.91 7.92
C PRO A 485 37.71 2.37 9.36
N ALA A 486 37.03 3.05 10.29
CA ALA A 486 36.88 2.63 11.67
C ALA A 486 35.95 1.41 11.84
N SER A 487 35.06 1.18 10.87
CA SER A 487 34.11 0.06 10.89
C SER A 487 34.68 -1.24 10.35
N PHE A 488 35.90 -1.25 9.78
CA PHE A 488 36.51 -2.47 9.28
C PHE A 488 37.20 -3.26 10.39
N ASN A 489 37.06 -4.60 10.36
CA ASN A 489 37.71 -5.52 11.31
C ASN A 489 39.26 -5.55 11.17
N GLY A 490 39.80 -4.87 10.17
CA GLY A 490 41.23 -4.73 9.88
C GLY A 490 41.46 -3.85 8.65
N PRO A 491 42.72 -3.56 8.29
CA PRO A 491 42.99 -2.77 7.09
C PRO A 491 42.44 -3.47 5.84
N PRO A 492 41.86 -2.72 4.88
CA PRO A 492 41.36 -3.30 3.64
C PRO A 492 42.47 -4.04 2.88
N PRO A 493 42.13 -5.10 2.11
CA PRO A 493 43.12 -5.82 1.30
C PRO A 493 43.93 -4.87 0.39
N PRO A 494 45.23 -5.13 0.14
CA PRO A 494 46.03 -4.27 -0.74
C PRO A 494 45.39 -4.09 -2.12
N GLY A 495 45.11 -2.84 -2.50
CA GLY A 495 44.45 -2.49 -3.77
C GLY A 495 42.92 -2.42 -3.72
N TYR A 496 42.29 -2.81 -2.61
CA TYR A 496 40.86 -2.58 -2.37
C TYR A 496 40.66 -1.18 -1.79
N GLN A 497 39.81 -0.39 -2.45
CA GLN A 497 39.35 0.89 -1.93
C GLN A 497 37.86 0.76 -1.58
N PRO A 498 37.48 0.81 -0.29
CA PRO A 498 36.10 0.83 0.13
C PRO A 498 35.29 1.90 -0.61
N GLN A 499 34.20 1.49 -1.26
CA GLN A 499 33.28 2.39 -1.95
C GLN A 499 32.17 2.84 -1.00
N PRO A 500 31.63 4.08 -1.14
CA PRO A 500 30.53 4.58 -0.31
C PRO A 500 29.40 3.55 -0.14
N GLY A 501 28.99 3.33 1.11
CA GLY A 501 27.88 2.44 1.45
C GLY A 501 26.61 3.21 1.79
N PHE A 502 25.60 2.53 2.32
CA PHE A 502 24.31 3.13 2.71
C PHE A 502 24.48 4.36 3.62
N ALA A 503 25.36 4.27 4.62
CA ALA A 503 25.66 5.35 5.56
C ALA A 503 26.24 6.63 4.92
N GLN A 504 26.82 6.53 3.72
CA GLN A 504 27.37 7.68 2.99
C GLN A 504 26.48 8.14 1.84
N LEU A 505 25.69 7.24 1.26
CA LEU A 505 24.80 7.54 0.14
C LEU A 505 23.50 8.19 0.61
N GLY A 506 22.89 7.67 1.68
CA GLY A 506 21.59 8.14 2.17
C GLY A 506 20.40 7.55 1.40
N ALA A 507 19.22 7.55 2.02
CA ALA A 507 18.04 6.88 1.46
C ALA A 507 17.51 7.61 0.22
N ASP A 508 17.46 8.94 0.26
CA ASP A 508 16.82 9.75 -0.77
C ASP A 508 17.61 9.73 -2.08
N SER A 509 18.95 9.76 -1.98
CA SER A 509 19.88 9.62 -3.11
C SER A 509 19.68 8.28 -3.83
N ILE A 510 19.51 7.21 -3.07
CA ILE A 510 19.33 5.87 -3.62
C ILE A 510 17.94 5.75 -4.25
N ILE A 511 16.87 6.14 -3.54
CA ILE A 511 15.49 6.02 -4.02
C ILE A 511 15.25 6.83 -5.29
N SER A 512 15.71 8.08 -5.32
CA SER A 512 15.58 8.92 -6.53
C SER A 512 16.34 8.32 -7.73
N GLY A 513 17.50 7.71 -7.50
CA GLY A 513 18.26 7.03 -8.54
C GLY A 513 17.62 5.74 -9.04
N THR A 514 17.03 4.93 -8.16
CA THR A 514 16.38 3.67 -8.54
C THR A 514 15.04 3.87 -9.23
N ILE A 515 14.29 4.92 -8.87
CA ILE A 515 13.05 5.30 -9.58
C ILE A 515 13.37 5.72 -11.03
N ALA A 516 14.51 6.39 -11.25
CA ALA A 516 14.92 6.89 -12.56
C ALA A 516 15.57 5.82 -13.46
N GLN A 517 15.99 4.67 -12.92
CA GLN A 517 16.67 3.62 -13.66
C GLN A 517 15.71 2.49 -14.04
N ALA A 518 15.64 2.16 -15.33
CA ALA A 518 14.89 1.00 -15.82
C ALA A 518 15.51 -0.31 -15.30
N ALA A 519 14.65 -1.25 -14.92
CA ALA A 519 15.04 -2.61 -14.60
C ALA A 519 15.27 -3.43 -15.87
N GLU A 520 16.04 -4.50 -15.74
CA GLU A 520 16.15 -5.51 -16.79
C GLU A 520 14.80 -6.20 -17.03
N GLU A 521 14.66 -6.89 -18.16
CA GLU A 521 13.42 -7.61 -18.47
C GLU A 521 13.20 -8.84 -17.59
N VAL A 522 11.94 -9.23 -17.40
CA VAL A 522 11.60 -10.52 -16.82
C VAL A 522 11.76 -11.62 -17.85
N ASP A 523 12.95 -12.19 -17.87
CA ASP A 523 13.28 -13.37 -18.65
C ASP A 523 14.40 -14.21 -17.98
N PHE A 524 14.92 -15.20 -18.69
CA PHE A 524 16.01 -16.05 -18.19
C PHE A 524 17.41 -15.43 -18.42
N ASN A 525 17.55 -14.24 -18.98
CA ASN A 525 18.83 -13.56 -19.22
C ASN A 525 19.25 -12.76 -17.99
N ILE A 526 20.23 -13.26 -17.24
CA ILE A 526 20.63 -12.68 -15.95
C ILE A 526 21.99 -12.00 -16.07
N VAL A 527 22.10 -10.78 -15.53
CA VAL A 527 23.34 -9.99 -15.50
C VAL A 527 24.49 -10.76 -14.84
N ASP A 528 25.71 -10.52 -15.33
CA ASP A 528 26.90 -11.21 -14.83
C ASP A 528 27.19 -10.85 -13.36
N ALA A 529 26.79 -9.66 -12.88
CA ALA A 529 26.97 -9.26 -11.48
C ALA A 529 26.33 -10.22 -10.46
N VAL A 530 25.19 -10.86 -10.78
CA VAL A 530 24.53 -11.84 -9.89
C VAL A 530 24.68 -13.28 -10.37
N ARG A 531 24.99 -13.48 -11.65
CA ARG A 531 25.26 -14.82 -12.21
C ARG A 531 26.69 -15.30 -11.96
N ASN A 532 27.64 -14.39 -11.76
CA ASN A 532 29.06 -14.74 -11.60
C ASN A 532 29.72 -14.23 -10.31
N ASP A 533 29.29 -13.07 -9.81
CA ASP A 533 29.95 -12.36 -8.71
C ASP A 533 28.96 -11.91 -7.62
N LEU A 534 27.92 -12.73 -7.39
CA LEU A 534 26.87 -12.48 -6.40
C LEU A 534 27.46 -12.13 -5.04
N VAL A 535 27.13 -10.94 -4.50
CA VAL A 535 27.44 -10.57 -3.11
C VAL A 535 28.95 -10.66 -2.78
N ARG A 536 29.82 -10.31 -3.75
CA ARG A 536 31.29 -10.39 -3.63
C ARG A 536 31.83 -11.79 -3.38
N ILE A 537 30.98 -12.82 -3.50
CA ILE A 537 31.39 -14.21 -3.59
C ILE A 537 31.22 -14.67 -5.04
N ARG A 538 32.06 -15.59 -5.48
CA ARG A 538 32.05 -16.16 -6.82
C ARG A 538 30.90 -17.16 -6.98
N ALA A 539 29.66 -16.72 -6.78
CA ALA A 539 28.45 -17.54 -6.80
C ALA A 539 27.51 -17.15 -7.94
N ASP A 540 26.62 -18.09 -8.29
CA ASP A 540 25.68 -17.99 -9.40
C ASP A 540 24.24 -18.05 -8.90
N LEU A 541 23.55 -16.90 -8.89
CA LEU A 541 22.17 -16.79 -8.43
C LEU A 541 21.20 -17.61 -9.29
N PHE A 542 21.41 -17.66 -10.61
CA PHE A 542 20.60 -18.48 -11.52
C PHE A 542 20.70 -19.95 -11.11
N ALA A 543 21.93 -20.46 -10.93
CA ALA A 543 22.16 -21.84 -10.53
C ALA A 543 21.59 -22.13 -9.13
N PHE A 544 21.63 -21.17 -8.20
CA PHE A 544 20.99 -21.30 -6.90
C PHE A 544 19.47 -21.36 -6.96
N ASN A 545 18.81 -20.61 -7.84
CA ASN A 545 17.36 -20.68 -8.02
C ASN A 545 16.94 -22.06 -8.54
N VAL A 546 17.62 -22.55 -9.58
CA VAL A 546 17.41 -23.91 -10.11
C VAL A 546 17.62 -24.97 -9.01
N ALA A 547 18.76 -24.91 -8.30
CA ALA A 547 19.05 -25.87 -7.25
C ALA A 547 18.07 -25.79 -6.08
N ARG A 548 17.56 -24.60 -5.72
CA ARG A 548 16.62 -24.41 -4.61
C ARG A 548 15.24 -24.97 -4.92
N GLY A 549 14.73 -24.83 -6.16
CA GLY A 549 13.48 -25.47 -6.56
C GLY A 549 13.55 -26.99 -6.41
N ARG A 550 14.68 -27.60 -6.84
CA ARG A 550 14.94 -29.04 -6.66
C ARG A 550 15.09 -29.45 -5.19
N ASP A 551 15.72 -28.61 -4.37
CA ASP A 551 15.93 -28.84 -2.94
C ASP A 551 14.61 -29.00 -2.17
N VAL A 552 13.66 -28.10 -2.44
CA VAL A 552 12.33 -28.13 -1.81
C VAL A 552 11.33 -29.03 -2.57
N GLY A 553 11.81 -29.80 -3.55
CA GLY A 553 11.04 -30.83 -4.23
C GLY A 553 9.92 -30.27 -5.11
N LEU A 554 10.12 -29.12 -5.73
CA LEU A 554 9.20 -28.62 -6.75
C LEU A 554 9.20 -29.55 -7.97
N GLY A 555 8.03 -29.71 -8.57
CA GLY A 555 7.89 -30.36 -9.87
C GLY A 555 8.56 -29.58 -11.00
N THR A 556 8.68 -30.22 -12.15
CA THR A 556 9.03 -29.55 -13.40
C THR A 556 7.91 -28.61 -13.84
N LEU A 557 8.18 -27.71 -14.80
CA LEU A 557 7.17 -26.82 -15.37
C LEU A 557 5.90 -27.57 -15.80
N ASN A 558 6.05 -28.71 -16.48
CA ASN A 558 4.91 -29.50 -16.96
C ASN A 558 4.13 -30.17 -15.82
N GLN A 559 4.81 -30.68 -14.78
CA GLN A 559 4.14 -31.25 -13.60
C GLN A 559 3.35 -30.16 -12.85
N VAL A 560 3.96 -29.00 -12.62
CA VAL A 560 3.30 -27.89 -11.92
C VAL A 560 2.11 -27.36 -12.72
N ARG A 561 2.26 -27.21 -14.04
CA ARG A 561 1.14 -26.81 -14.92
C ARG A 561 -0.01 -27.81 -14.86
N GLN A 562 0.29 -29.10 -14.85
CA GLN A 562 -0.70 -30.15 -14.72
C GLN A 562 -1.42 -30.07 -13.37
N ASP A 563 -0.68 -29.99 -12.28
CA ASP A 563 -1.23 -29.95 -10.92
C ASP A 563 -2.10 -28.71 -10.70
N LEU A 564 -1.66 -27.54 -11.15
CA LEU A 564 -2.48 -26.33 -11.12
C LEU A 564 -3.76 -26.51 -11.95
N ARG A 565 -3.66 -27.02 -13.19
CA ARG A 565 -4.83 -27.28 -14.05
C ARG A 565 -5.82 -28.26 -13.40
N ASP A 566 -5.32 -29.25 -12.69
CA ASP A 566 -6.14 -30.30 -12.09
C ASP A 566 -6.57 -29.96 -10.64
N SER A 567 -6.10 -28.83 -10.09
CA SER A 567 -6.38 -28.38 -8.72
C SER A 567 -7.86 -28.14 -8.46
N THR A 568 -8.28 -28.56 -7.26
CA THR A 568 -9.60 -28.31 -6.69
C THR A 568 -9.60 -27.16 -5.68
N ASP A 569 -8.45 -26.54 -5.43
CA ASP A 569 -8.35 -25.38 -4.56
C ASP A 569 -9.09 -24.18 -5.20
N PRO A 570 -9.99 -23.50 -4.46
CA PRO A 570 -10.81 -22.44 -5.01
C PRO A 570 -9.99 -21.23 -5.51
N TYR A 571 -8.92 -20.85 -4.81
CA TYR A 571 -8.06 -19.73 -5.19
C TYR A 571 -7.28 -20.05 -6.46
N VAL A 572 -6.78 -21.29 -6.58
CA VAL A 572 -6.15 -21.75 -7.82
C VAL A 572 -7.16 -21.79 -8.96
N GLN A 573 -8.39 -22.27 -8.74
CA GLN A 573 -9.43 -22.32 -9.79
C GLN A 573 -9.80 -20.92 -10.31
N GLU A 574 -9.90 -19.94 -9.42
CA GLU A 574 -10.16 -18.55 -9.76
C GLU A 574 -9.01 -17.96 -10.58
N ALA A 575 -7.78 -18.03 -10.08
CA ALA A 575 -6.58 -17.55 -10.77
C ALA A 575 -6.45 -18.13 -12.19
N ARG A 576 -6.75 -19.42 -12.35
CA ARG A 576 -6.71 -20.11 -13.64
C ARG A 576 -7.72 -19.59 -14.66
N SER A 577 -8.86 -19.09 -14.20
CA SER A 577 -9.89 -18.55 -15.09
C SER A 577 -9.38 -17.33 -15.87
N PHE A 578 -8.32 -16.69 -15.36
CA PHE A 578 -7.67 -15.50 -15.93
C PHE A 578 -6.35 -15.81 -16.66
N ALA A 579 -5.75 -16.99 -16.46
CA ALA A 579 -4.42 -17.32 -16.97
C ALA A 579 -4.42 -17.91 -18.41
N GLY A 580 -5.56 -18.41 -18.88
CA GLY A 580 -5.70 -19.04 -20.19
C GLY A 580 -5.31 -20.53 -20.19
N ASN A 581 -4.53 -20.98 -21.19
CA ASN A 581 -4.25 -22.40 -21.40
C ASN A 581 -3.11 -22.91 -20.50
N LEU A 582 -3.45 -23.75 -19.51
CA LEU A 582 -2.50 -24.39 -18.59
C LEU A 582 -2.14 -25.84 -18.95
N ASP A 583 -2.51 -26.33 -20.12
CA ASP A 583 -2.08 -27.67 -20.51
C ASP A 583 -0.54 -27.78 -20.53
N PRO A 584 0.03 -28.90 -20.04
CA PRO A 584 1.46 -29.16 -20.16
C PRO A 584 1.93 -29.02 -21.60
N TYR A 585 3.17 -28.55 -21.78
CA TYR A 585 3.75 -28.40 -23.11
C TYR A 585 4.03 -29.77 -23.72
N SER A 586 3.38 -30.08 -24.84
CA SER A 586 3.45 -31.43 -25.42
C SER A 586 4.74 -31.70 -26.21
N SER A 587 5.48 -30.64 -26.55
CA SER A 587 6.75 -30.71 -27.28
C SER A 587 7.48 -29.38 -27.23
N TRP A 588 8.75 -29.37 -27.62
CA TRP A 588 9.50 -28.13 -27.83
C TRP A 588 8.85 -27.18 -28.86
N ALA A 589 8.15 -27.72 -29.86
CA ALA A 589 7.46 -26.88 -30.87
C ALA A 589 6.21 -26.21 -30.30
N ASP A 590 5.51 -26.89 -29.38
CA ASP A 590 4.39 -26.31 -28.62
C ASP A 590 4.89 -25.21 -27.69
N PHE A 591 5.94 -25.48 -26.90
CA PHE A 591 6.60 -24.49 -26.03
C PHE A 591 7.06 -23.24 -26.80
N GLN A 592 7.64 -23.45 -27.98
CA GLN A 592 8.05 -22.37 -28.86
C GLN A 592 6.87 -21.51 -29.32
N GLN A 593 5.82 -22.17 -29.84
CA GLN A 593 4.71 -21.47 -30.47
C GLN A 593 3.88 -20.68 -29.46
N ARG A 594 3.59 -21.26 -28.29
CA ARG A 594 2.74 -20.60 -27.28
C ARG A 594 3.42 -19.41 -26.62
N ASN A 595 4.75 -19.38 -26.60
CA ASN A 595 5.53 -18.34 -25.92
C ASN A 595 6.31 -17.41 -26.88
N GLY A 596 6.14 -17.57 -28.20
CA GLY A 596 6.80 -16.70 -29.18
C GLY A 596 8.33 -16.81 -29.19
N LEU A 597 8.90 -17.95 -28.77
CA LEU A 597 10.35 -18.10 -28.62
C LEU A 597 11.06 -18.27 -29.99
N SER A 598 12.27 -17.73 -30.09
CA SER A 598 13.08 -17.86 -31.31
C SER A 598 13.67 -19.27 -31.47
N ASP A 599 14.03 -19.64 -32.70
CA ASP A 599 14.71 -20.91 -32.98
C ASP A 599 16.04 -21.05 -32.21
N ALA A 600 16.74 -19.94 -31.98
CA ALA A 600 17.98 -19.91 -31.22
C ALA A 600 17.74 -20.23 -29.74
N VAL A 601 16.72 -19.61 -29.14
CA VAL A 601 16.32 -19.87 -27.75
C VAL A 601 15.91 -21.33 -27.57
N ILE A 602 15.10 -21.86 -28.48
CA ILE A 602 14.69 -23.28 -28.40
C ILE A 602 15.87 -24.23 -28.57
N ALA A 603 16.87 -23.89 -29.37
CA ALA A 603 18.10 -24.67 -29.47
C ALA A 603 18.89 -24.67 -28.15
N GLN A 604 18.96 -23.53 -27.44
CA GLN A 604 19.59 -23.43 -26.13
C GLN A 604 18.82 -24.25 -25.08
N PHE A 605 17.49 -24.19 -25.07
CA PHE A 605 16.66 -25.00 -24.16
C PHE A 605 16.88 -26.50 -24.36
N LYS A 606 16.92 -26.98 -25.62
CA LYS A 606 17.23 -28.38 -25.95
C LYS A 606 18.63 -28.80 -25.50
N GLN A 607 19.59 -27.87 -25.53
CA GLN A 607 20.95 -28.11 -25.05
C GLN A 607 21.01 -28.16 -23.51
N ALA A 608 20.29 -27.26 -22.84
CA ALA A 608 20.24 -27.18 -21.38
C ALA A 608 19.47 -28.35 -20.76
N TYR A 609 18.41 -28.79 -21.44
CA TYR A 609 17.52 -29.88 -21.02
C TYR A 609 17.48 -30.98 -22.10
N PRO A 610 18.54 -31.78 -22.26
CA PRO A 610 18.52 -32.92 -23.18
C PRO A 610 17.55 -34.01 -22.68
N ASP A 611 17.16 -34.93 -23.56
CA ASP A 611 16.34 -36.09 -23.18
C ASP A 611 17.06 -36.96 -22.13
N LEU A 612 16.30 -37.52 -21.18
CA LEU A 612 16.82 -38.45 -20.18
C LEU A 612 16.63 -39.89 -20.68
N VAL A 613 17.72 -40.67 -20.68
CA VAL A 613 17.68 -42.10 -21.01
C VAL A 613 17.72 -42.91 -19.72
N LEU A 614 16.67 -43.68 -19.46
CA LEU A 614 16.52 -44.54 -18.29
C LEU A 614 16.92 -45.98 -18.61
N ALA A 615 17.67 -46.62 -17.72
CA ALA A 615 17.92 -48.05 -17.82
C ALA A 615 16.64 -48.82 -17.48
N VAL A 616 16.50 -50.04 -18.02
CA VAL A 616 15.28 -50.87 -17.86
C VAL A 616 14.89 -51.06 -16.38
N ALA A 617 15.88 -51.18 -15.50
CA ALA A 617 15.66 -51.40 -14.07
C ALA A 617 15.11 -50.16 -13.34
N ASP A 618 15.35 -48.96 -13.88
CA ASP A 618 15.04 -47.69 -13.20
C ASP A 618 13.68 -47.12 -13.61
N ILE A 619 13.04 -47.69 -14.65
CA ILE A 619 11.78 -47.16 -15.23
C ILE A 619 10.63 -47.21 -14.20
N ALA A 620 10.54 -48.29 -13.41
CA ALA A 620 9.47 -48.44 -12.43
C ALA A 620 9.60 -47.38 -11.32
N ASP A 621 10.77 -47.30 -10.69
CA ASP A 621 11.05 -46.34 -9.62
C ASP A 621 10.94 -44.89 -10.11
N PHE A 622 11.33 -44.61 -11.36
CA PHE A 622 11.14 -43.30 -11.98
C PHE A 622 9.66 -42.90 -12.10
N ASN A 623 8.82 -43.82 -12.59
CA ASN A 623 7.38 -43.57 -12.78
C ASN A 623 6.65 -43.41 -11.44
N ASP A 624 7.10 -44.10 -10.39
CA ASP A 624 6.53 -43.97 -9.05
C ASP A 624 6.77 -42.57 -8.46
N VAL A 625 7.90 -41.93 -8.76
CA VAL A 625 8.22 -40.56 -8.31
C VAL A 625 7.66 -39.47 -9.25
N ASN A 626 7.52 -39.78 -10.54
CA ASN A 626 7.08 -38.85 -11.57
C ASN A 626 5.83 -39.37 -12.30
N PRO A 627 4.70 -39.49 -11.59
CA PRO A 627 3.44 -39.86 -12.23
C PRO A 627 3.09 -38.83 -13.31
N GLY A 628 2.54 -39.30 -14.43
CA GLY A 628 2.12 -38.43 -15.55
C GLY A 628 3.22 -38.06 -16.54
N ILE A 629 4.50 -38.33 -16.25
CA ILE A 629 5.59 -38.15 -17.23
C ILE A 629 5.64 -39.34 -18.20
N ASP A 630 5.53 -39.04 -19.50
CA ASP A 630 5.58 -40.07 -20.54
C ASP A 630 7.00 -40.63 -20.73
N VAL A 631 7.18 -41.92 -20.41
CA VAL A 631 8.42 -42.66 -20.67
C VAL A 631 8.28 -43.50 -21.95
N ALA A 632 8.90 -43.05 -23.04
CA ALA A 632 8.90 -43.78 -24.31
C ALA A 632 9.87 -44.97 -24.26
N VAL A 633 9.33 -46.20 -24.18
CA VAL A 633 10.12 -47.44 -24.16
C VAL A 633 10.65 -47.76 -25.55
N GLN A 634 11.97 -47.80 -25.70
CA GLN A 634 12.65 -48.15 -26.94
C GLN A 634 12.72 -49.67 -27.18
N ALA A 635 13.09 -50.06 -28.41
CA ALA A 635 13.20 -51.47 -28.80
C ALA A 635 14.25 -52.27 -28.01
N ASN A 636 15.26 -51.63 -27.42
CA ASN A 636 16.26 -52.24 -26.54
C ASN A 636 15.80 -52.30 -25.06
N GLY A 637 14.58 -51.83 -24.76
CA GLY A 637 13.99 -51.79 -23.42
C GLY A 637 14.30 -50.53 -22.60
N THR A 638 15.20 -49.64 -23.04
CA THR A 638 15.49 -48.39 -22.31
C THR A 638 14.35 -47.39 -22.46
N GLY A 639 14.07 -46.61 -21.42
CA GLY A 639 13.08 -45.54 -21.45
C GLY A 639 13.69 -44.22 -21.90
N VAL A 640 12.90 -43.36 -22.55
CA VAL A 640 13.26 -41.97 -22.85
C VAL A 640 12.20 -41.03 -22.29
N VAL A 641 12.64 -40.03 -21.54
CA VAL A 641 11.84 -38.88 -21.11
C VAL A 641 12.28 -37.67 -21.93
N ASN A 642 11.34 -36.93 -22.50
CA ASN A 642 11.65 -35.79 -23.35
C ASN A 642 12.24 -34.64 -22.53
N GLY A 643 13.15 -33.88 -23.13
CA GLY A 643 13.77 -32.72 -22.48
C GLY A 643 12.78 -31.66 -21.99
N ILE A 644 11.67 -31.44 -22.71
CA ILE A 644 10.64 -30.45 -22.34
C ILE A 644 9.99 -30.77 -20.98
N ASP A 645 9.86 -32.06 -20.66
CA ASP A 645 9.30 -32.54 -19.40
C ASP A 645 10.27 -32.41 -18.22
N ARG A 646 11.51 -31.94 -18.47
CA ARG A 646 12.57 -31.80 -17.47
C ARG A 646 12.85 -30.35 -17.07
N VAL A 647 12.17 -29.40 -17.69
CA VAL A 647 12.40 -27.96 -17.47
C VAL A 647 12.02 -27.59 -16.04
N ASP A 648 12.96 -26.98 -15.30
CA ASP A 648 12.71 -26.49 -13.94
C ASP A 648 11.63 -25.41 -13.96
N LEU A 649 10.73 -25.38 -12.96
CA LEU A 649 9.63 -24.40 -12.88
C LEU A 649 10.11 -22.96 -13.08
N TRP A 650 11.19 -22.56 -12.38
CA TRP A 650 11.68 -21.18 -12.44
C TRP A 650 12.15 -20.77 -13.84
N VAL A 651 12.97 -21.61 -14.49
CA VAL A 651 13.52 -21.34 -15.83
C VAL A 651 12.42 -21.36 -16.89
N GLY A 652 11.51 -22.32 -16.76
CA GLY A 652 10.37 -22.47 -17.66
C GLY A 652 9.40 -21.29 -17.58
N GLY A 653 9.03 -20.89 -16.37
CA GLY A 653 8.10 -19.78 -16.14
C GLY A 653 8.63 -18.42 -16.58
N LEU A 654 9.95 -18.17 -16.42
CA LEU A 654 10.60 -16.97 -16.98
C LEU A 654 10.59 -16.91 -18.51
N ALA A 655 10.44 -18.05 -19.19
CA ALA A 655 10.36 -18.12 -20.63
C ALA A 655 8.92 -18.10 -21.17
N GLU A 656 7.91 -18.09 -20.28
CA GLU A 656 6.53 -17.97 -20.71
C GLU A 656 6.21 -16.53 -21.11
N GLN A 657 5.41 -16.37 -22.16
CA GLN A 657 4.98 -15.04 -22.59
C GLN A 657 4.18 -14.36 -21.48
N HIS A 658 4.51 -13.10 -21.18
CA HIS A 658 3.79 -12.30 -20.19
C HIS A 658 2.31 -12.12 -20.58
N ILE A 659 1.43 -12.09 -19.59
CA ILE A 659 -0.02 -11.94 -19.78
C ILE A 659 -0.60 -10.84 -18.89
N ASN A 660 -1.84 -10.43 -19.18
CA ASN A 660 -2.65 -9.54 -18.36
C ASN A 660 -2.03 -8.16 -18.05
N GLY A 661 -1.04 -7.72 -18.82
CA GLY A 661 -0.38 -6.43 -18.62
C GLY A 661 0.67 -6.41 -17.50
N GLY A 662 0.90 -7.54 -16.83
CA GLY A 662 1.98 -7.71 -15.86
C GLY A 662 3.27 -8.25 -16.49
N VAL A 663 4.22 -8.65 -15.64
CA VAL A 663 5.54 -9.18 -16.04
C VAL A 663 5.67 -10.69 -15.90
N ALA A 664 4.57 -11.39 -15.59
CA ALA A 664 4.54 -12.83 -15.36
C ALA A 664 3.85 -13.58 -16.51
N GLY A 665 4.41 -14.74 -16.87
CA GLY A 665 3.74 -15.70 -17.76
C GLY A 665 2.67 -16.54 -17.06
N GLN A 666 1.94 -17.36 -17.82
CA GLN A 666 0.71 -18.03 -17.36
C GLN A 666 0.86 -18.83 -16.06
N THR A 667 1.91 -19.63 -15.93
CA THR A 667 2.10 -20.51 -14.75
C THR A 667 2.45 -19.67 -13.52
N PHE A 668 3.31 -18.67 -13.70
CA PHE A 668 3.68 -17.74 -12.63
C PHE A 668 2.50 -16.88 -12.21
N PHE A 669 1.70 -16.38 -13.17
CA PHE A 669 0.49 -15.61 -12.90
C PHE A 669 -0.46 -16.37 -11.97
N VAL A 670 -0.71 -17.67 -12.22
CA VAL A 670 -1.61 -18.46 -11.36
C VAL A 670 -1.10 -18.52 -9.93
N VAL A 671 0.19 -18.79 -9.72
CA VAL A 671 0.80 -18.90 -8.39
C VAL A 671 0.90 -17.53 -7.69
N LEU A 672 1.15 -16.45 -8.43
CA LEU A 672 1.15 -15.10 -7.89
C LEU A 672 -0.26 -14.68 -7.47
N HIS A 673 -1.22 -14.78 -8.39
CA HIS A 673 -2.59 -14.36 -8.17
C HIS A 673 -3.24 -15.13 -7.01
N GLU A 674 -3.14 -16.46 -6.99
CA GLU A 674 -3.72 -17.27 -5.91
C GLU A 674 -3.11 -16.93 -4.54
N GLN A 675 -1.78 -16.70 -4.47
CA GLN A 675 -1.11 -16.41 -3.21
C GLN A 675 -1.52 -15.03 -2.72
N PHE A 676 -1.54 -14.02 -3.58
CA PHE A 676 -1.98 -12.67 -3.23
C PHE A 676 -3.44 -12.63 -2.78
N ASP A 677 -4.31 -13.40 -3.45
CA ASP A 677 -5.71 -13.49 -3.07
C ASP A 677 -5.91 -14.17 -1.69
N ARG A 678 -5.18 -15.25 -1.42
CA ARG A 678 -5.16 -15.84 -0.07
C ARG A 678 -4.60 -14.89 0.97
N LEU A 679 -3.60 -14.08 0.64
CA LEU A 679 -3.00 -13.12 1.58
C LEU A 679 -4.00 -12.05 2.04
N GLN A 680 -4.90 -11.58 1.17
CA GLN A 680 -5.94 -10.63 1.56
C GLN A 680 -7.12 -11.33 2.25
N GLN A 681 -7.66 -12.42 1.70
CA GLN A 681 -8.87 -13.05 2.24
C GLN A 681 -8.60 -13.80 3.55
N ALA A 682 -7.42 -14.37 3.74
CA ALA A 682 -7.06 -15.02 5.01
C ALA A 682 -6.60 -14.02 6.09
N ASP A 683 -6.49 -12.73 5.77
CA ASP A 683 -6.06 -11.71 6.71
C ASP A 683 -7.24 -11.05 7.40
N ARG A 684 -7.52 -11.47 8.64
CA ARG A 684 -8.53 -10.79 9.46
C ARG A 684 -8.20 -9.32 9.64
N PHE A 685 -6.95 -8.87 9.54
CA PHE A 685 -6.58 -7.47 9.72
C PHE A 685 -6.35 -6.73 8.40
N TYR A 686 -6.93 -7.22 7.31
CA TYR A 686 -6.90 -6.55 6.02
C TYR A 686 -7.46 -5.12 6.11
N TYR A 687 -6.82 -4.20 5.38
CA TYR A 687 -6.98 -2.77 5.64
C TYR A 687 -8.40 -2.26 5.35
N THR A 688 -9.05 -2.73 4.28
CA THR A 688 -10.41 -2.29 3.93
C THR A 688 -11.40 -2.70 5.02
N ASP A 689 -11.36 -3.95 5.45
CA ASP A 689 -12.22 -4.51 6.51
C ASP A 689 -12.03 -3.80 7.88
N ARG A 690 -10.92 -3.09 8.08
CA ARG A 690 -10.59 -2.40 9.33
C ARG A 690 -10.82 -0.90 9.30
N PHE A 691 -10.60 -0.26 8.15
CA PHE A 691 -10.49 1.18 8.06
C PHE A 691 -11.53 1.82 7.14
N ASP A 692 -12.25 1.07 6.31
CA ASP A 692 -13.28 1.60 5.39
C ASP A 692 -14.29 2.57 6.02
N ASN A 693 -14.59 2.39 7.31
CA ASN A 693 -15.53 3.21 8.08
C ASN A 693 -14.89 4.42 8.79
N PHE A 694 -13.59 4.68 8.59
CA PHE A 694 -12.89 5.82 9.19
C PHE A 694 -12.90 7.03 8.24
N ASP A 695 -13.00 8.24 8.79
CA ASP A 695 -12.90 9.48 8.01
C ASP A 695 -11.51 9.61 7.34
N LEU A 696 -10.51 9.00 7.99
CA LEU A 696 -9.11 8.93 7.57
C LEU A 696 -8.93 8.11 6.27
N TYR A 697 -9.79 7.11 6.01
CA TYR A 697 -9.58 6.10 4.97
C TYR A 697 -9.37 6.71 3.60
N GLN A 698 -10.32 7.53 3.14
CA GLN A 698 -10.25 8.10 1.81
C GLN A 698 -9.07 9.06 1.62
N ASN A 699 -8.67 9.79 2.66
CA ASN A 699 -7.70 10.89 2.52
C ASN A 699 -6.24 10.44 2.79
N ILE A 700 -6.06 9.27 3.38
CA ILE A 700 -4.76 8.80 3.89
C ILE A 700 -4.41 7.44 3.35
N ILE A 701 -5.39 6.53 3.34
CA ILE A 701 -5.16 5.17 2.89
C ILE A 701 -5.44 5.07 1.39
N ASP A 702 -6.63 5.41 0.93
CA ASP A 702 -7.05 5.25 -0.49
C ASP A 702 -6.55 6.40 -1.38
N GLY A 703 -6.65 7.65 -0.94
CA GLY A 703 -6.34 8.84 -1.74
C GLY A 703 -4.86 9.25 -1.79
N GLN A 704 -3.93 8.37 -1.44
CA GLN A 704 -2.49 8.63 -1.52
C GLN A 704 -1.82 7.54 -2.35
N ASN A 705 -0.76 7.89 -3.09
CA ASN A 705 0.07 6.92 -3.79
C ASN A 705 1.35 6.62 -3.01
N PHE A 706 2.09 5.57 -3.38
CA PHE A 706 3.37 5.29 -2.73
C PHE A 706 4.38 6.43 -2.92
N SER A 707 4.24 7.20 -4.01
CA SER A 707 4.99 8.43 -4.24
C SER A 707 4.83 9.44 -3.11
N ASP A 708 3.63 9.58 -2.54
CA ASP A 708 3.35 10.53 -1.46
C ASP A 708 3.97 10.07 -0.15
N ILE A 709 3.94 8.76 0.12
CA ILE A 709 4.60 8.14 1.26
C ILE A 709 6.12 8.35 1.16
N ILE A 710 6.72 8.15 -0.02
CA ILE A 710 8.14 8.41 -0.23
C ILE A 710 8.44 9.90 -0.05
N ALA A 711 7.65 10.78 -0.66
CA ALA A 711 7.85 12.23 -0.58
C ALA A 711 7.86 12.73 0.87
N ARG A 712 6.91 12.31 1.71
CA ARG A 712 6.89 12.76 3.12
C ARG A 712 8.01 12.18 3.99
N ASN A 713 8.57 11.03 3.60
CA ASN A 713 9.63 10.35 4.35
C ASN A 713 11.06 10.65 3.82
N THR A 714 11.17 11.46 2.77
CA THR A 714 12.44 11.85 2.13
C THR A 714 12.54 13.34 1.83
N GLY A 715 11.42 14.05 1.71
CA GLY A 715 11.39 15.42 1.18
C GLY A 715 11.64 15.51 -0.34
N LEU A 716 11.70 14.37 -1.06
CA LEU A 716 11.76 14.37 -2.51
C LEU A 716 10.50 15.02 -3.11
N THR A 717 10.68 15.78 -4.19
CA THR A 717 9.59 16.45 -4.92
C THR A 717 9.61 16.03 -6.38
N GLY A 718 8.45 16.12 -7.05
CA GLY A 718 8.33 15.76 -8.47
C GLY A 718 8.48 14.26 -8.76
N LEU A 719 8.18 13.41 -7.78
CA LEU A 719 8.08 11.96 -8.00
C LEU A 719 6.94 11.66 -8.98
N PRO A 720 7.10 10.65 -9.87
CA PRO A 720 6.00 10.20 -10.70
C PRO A 720 4.89 9.60 -9.84
N GLU A 721 3.65 9.70 -10.30
CA GLU A 721 2.49 9.08 -9.64
C GLU A 721 2.67 7.55 -9.56
N SER A 722 3.01 6.93 -10.70
CA SER A 722 3.45 5.53 -10.76
C SER A 722 4.94 5.43 -10.42
N VAL A 723 5.26 5.24 -9.15
CA VAL A 723 6.65 5.18 -8.66
C VAL A 723 7.40 3.92 -9.09
N PHE A 724 6.69 2.87 -9.52
CA PHE A 724 7.29 1.61 -9.98
C PHE A 724 7.69 1.60 -11.46
N GLN A 725 7.35 2.65 -12.21
CA GLN A 725 7.65 2.75 -13.63
C GLN A 725 8.64 3.88 -13.92
N THR A 726 9.51 3.64 -14.90
CA THR A 726 10.32 4.67 -15.54
C THR A 726 9.49 5.40 -16.59
N ASN A 727 9.61 6.72 -16.62
CA ASN A 727 9.01 7.55 -17.68
C ASN A 727 9.78 7.42 -19.01
N GLY A 728 9.92 6.21 -19.58
CA GLY A 728 10.58 6.00 -20.88
C GLY A 728 12.00 6.59 -21.02
N PRO A 729 12.60 6.60 -22.23
CA PRO A 729 14.00 6.99 -22.45
C PRO A 729 14.30 8.51 -22.34
N VAL A 730 13.31 9.32 -21.97
CA VAL A 730 13.48 10.75 -21.69
C VAL A 730 12.77 11.06 -20.39
N ALA A 731 13.54 11.38 -19.35
CA ALA A 731 12.93 11.94 -18.15
C ALA A 731 12.37 13.32 -18.51
N ASN A 732 11.06 13.46 -18.35
CA ASN A 732 10.28 14.70 -18.31
C ASN A 732 10.73 15.75 -19.33
N ILE A 733 10.05 15.82 -20.47
CA ILE A 733 10.06 17.03 -21.29
C ILE A 733 9.48 18.13 -20.41
N ALA A 734 10.29 19.12 -20.04
CA ALA A 734 9.90 20.24 -19.22
C ALA A 734 10.10 21.53 -20.01
N ILE A 735 9.29 22.52 -19.69
CA ILE A 735 9.42 23.87 -20.18
C ILE A 735 9.28 24.77 -18.95
N ASP A 736 10.17 25.76 -18.82
CA ASP A 736 10.28 26.59 -17.63
C ASP A 736 9.11 27.57 -17.44
N ASP A 737 8.43 27.92 -18.53
CA ASP A 737 7.25 28.79 -18.54
C ASP A 737 6.30 28.43 -19.70
N LEU A 738 5.01 28.60 -19.49
CA LEU A 738 3.93 28.23 -20.42
C LEU A 738 2.86 29.32 -20.56
N ALA A 739 3.12 30.53 -20.10
CA ALA A 739 2.21 31.65 -20.25
C ALA A 739 2.75 32.68 -21.25
N VAL A 740 1.86 33.28 -22.05
CA VAL A 740 2.21 34.40 -22.94
C VAL A 740 1.04 35.37 -23.12
N PRO A 741 1.22 36.69 -23.01
CA PRO A 741 0.13 37.64 -23.20
C PRO A 741 -0.55 37.56 -24.57
N GLU A 742 -1.86 37.77 -24.62
CA GLU A 742 -2.59 37.93 -25.88
C GLU A 742 -2.03 39.09 -26.70
N PHE A 743 -2.09 38.97 -28.03
CA PHE A 743 -1.49 39.92 -28.97
C PHE A 743 0.00 40.19 -28.74
N SER A 744 0.72 39.29 -28.04
CA SER A 744 2.18 39.35 -27.93
C SER A 744 2.82 39.46 -29.30
N VAL A 745 3.89 40.23 -29.42
CA VAL A 745 4.59 40.37 -30.71
C VAL A 745 5.20 39.03 -31.14
N ASP A 746 5.26 38.77 -32.44
CA ASP A 746 5.97 37.61 -33.00
C ASP A 746 7.42 37.55 -32.47
N ASP A 747 7.99 36.35 -32.37
CA ASP A 747 9.27 36.02 -31.73
C ASP A 747 9.33 36.14 -30.19
N THR A 748 8.23 36.50 -29.51
CA THR A 748 8.18 36.48 -28.03
C THR A 748 8.49 35.07 -27.51
N ILE A 749 9.43 34.95 -26.58
CA ILE A 749 9.79 33.67 -25.95
C ILE A 749 8.71 33.33 -24.92
N VAL A 750 8.11 32.16 -25.07
CA VAL A 750 7.12 31.60 -24.13
C VAL A 750 7.83 30.84 -23.03
N GLY A 751 8.83 30.02 -23.40
CA GLY A 751 9.62 29.23 -22.45
C GLY A 751 10.77 28.49 -23.13
N THR A 752 11.64 27.90 -22.32
CA THR A 752 12.81 27.12 -22.71
C THR A 752 12.58 25.64 -22.40
N LEU A 753 12.64 24.81 -23.44
CA LEU A 753 12.53 23.37 -23.35
C LEU A 753 13.80 22.74 -22.78
N SER A 754 13.60 21.78 -21.88
CA SER A 754 14.61 20.92 -21.31
C SER A 754 14.13 19.47 -21.31
N ALA A 755 15.08 18.55 -21.48
CA ALA A 755 14.84 17.12 -21.42
C ALA A 755 16.14 16.45 -21.02
N ILE A 756 16.05 15.45 -20.15
CA ILE A 756 17.22 14.67 -19.72
C ILE A 756 17.22 13.36 -20.52
N ASN A 757 18.20 13.21 -21.40
CA ASN A 757 18.55 11.91 -21.95
C ASN A 757 19.38 11.17 -20.90
N VAL A 758 18.74 10.23 -20.21
CA VAL A 758 19.35 9.41 -19.15
C VAL A 758 20.53 8.57 -19.65
N ALA A 759 20.57 8.24 -20.95
CA ALA A 759 21.69 7.54 -21.58
C ALA A 759 22.86 8.46 -22.01
N GLY A 760 22.73 9.78 -21.79
CA GLY A 760 23.69 10.79 -22.22
C GLY A 760 23.66 11.11 -23.72
N GLY A 761 24.03 12.35 -24.07
CA GLY A 761 24.03 12.85 -25.46
C GLY A 761 23.10 14.05 -25.67
N ALA A 762 23.26 14.74 -26.80
CA ALA A 762 22.47 15.94 -27.11
C ALA A 762 21.04 15.56 -27.52
N VAL A 763 20.06 16.24 -26.94
CA VAL A 763 18.66 16.20 -27.35
C VAL A 763 18.35 17.35 -28.31
N THR A 764 17.38 17.15 -29.19
CA THR A 764 16.80 18.22 -30.01
C THR A 764 15.28 18.15 -29.91
N PHE A 765 14.61 19.30 -30.07
CA PHE A 765 13.16 19.40 -29.93
C PHE A 765 12.52 19.74 -31.27
N ALA A 766 11.32 19.24 -31.52
CA ALA A 766 10.48 19.73 -32.61
C ALA A 766 9.00 19.76 -32.18
N LEU A 767 8.24 20.70 -32.74
CA LEU A 767 6.78 20.68 -32.63
C LEU A 767 6.24 19.65 -33.61
N LEU A 768 5.46 18.72 -33.08
CA LEU A 768 4.58 17.84 -33.85
C LEU A 768 3.20 18.47 -34.07
N ASP A 769 2.83 19.42 -33.21
CA ASP A 769 1.65 20.26 -33.33
C ASP A 769 2.00 21.68 -32.89
N ASP A 770 1.84 22.64 -33.79
CA ASP A 770 2.17 24.06 -33.63
C ASP A 770 0.95 24.94 -33.28
N ALA A 771 -0.16 24.30 -32.95
CA ALA A 771 -1.45 24.94 -32.63
C ALA A 771 -1.94 25.86 -33.76
N ASP A 772 -2.03 25.34 -34.98
CA ASP A 772 -2.41 26.08 -36.19
C ASP A 772 -1.44 27.24 -36.52
N GLY A 773 -0.14 27.01 -36.36
CA GLY A 773 0.93 27.96 -36.69
C GLY A 773 1.11 29.10 -35.69
N ARG A 774 0.65 28.95 -34.45
CA ARG A 774 0.76 29.96 -33.39
C ARG A 774 2.11 29.97 -32.71
N PHE A 775 2.77 28.81 -32.65
CA PHE A 775 4.06 28.65 -31.99
C PHE A 775 5.11 28.00 -32.88
N GLU A 776 6.38 28.28 -32.61
CA GLU A 776 7.52 27.61 -33.23
C GLU A 776 8.62 27.30 -32.21
N ILE A 777 9.51 26.35 -32.56
CA ILE A 777 10.72 26.04 -31.77
C ILE A 777 11.96 26.49 -32.53
N ALA A 778 12.76 27.34 -31.90
CA ALA A 778 14.09 27.76 -32.37
C ALA A 778 15.17 27.25 -31.40
N GLY A 779 15.78 26.11 -31.73
CA GLY A 779 16.75 25.43 -30.86
C GLY A 779 16.06 24.70 -29.72
N ASN A 780 16.06 25.30 -28.52
CA ASN A 780 15.29 24.85 -27.36
C ASN A 780 14.33 25.91 -26.83
N ALA A 781 14.14 27.04 -27.51
CA ALA A 781 13.17 28.06 -27.11
C ALA A 781 11.84 27.87 -27.85
N LEU A 782 10.74 27.79 -27.11
CA LEU A 782 9.39 27.92 -27.64
C LEU A 782 9.06 29.41 -27.80
N ARG A 783 8.55 29.80 -28.98
CA ARG A 783 8.27 31.20 -29.31
C ARG A 783 6.93 31.38 -30.01
N VAL A 784 6.39 32.59 -29.92
CA VAL A 784 5.20 33.03 -30.66
C VAL A 784 5.55 33.20 -32.14
N ALA A 785 4.80 32.53 -33.02
CA ALA A 785 4.95 32.60 -34.47
C ALA A 785 3.91 33.53 -35.15
N ASP A 786 2.70 33.62 -34.60
CA ASP A 786 1.67 34.59 -35.03
C ASP A 786 0.87 35.07 -33.81
N GLY A 787 1.34 36.18 -33.25
CA GLY A 787 0.78 36.79 -32.04
C GLY A 787 -0.62 37.35 -32.21
N LEU A 788 -1.02 37.71 -33.43
CA LEU A 788 -2.36 38.23 -33.71
C LEU A 788 -3.45 37.16 -33.60
N ARG A 789 -3.06 35.89 -33.64
CA ARG A 789 -3.99 34.77 -33.41
C ARG A 789 -4.18 34.52 -31.93
N LEU A 790 -3.20 34.85 -31.08
CA LEU A 790 -3.25 34.70 -29.63
C LEU A 790 -4.23 35.72 -29.05
N ASP A 791 -5.50 35.35 -29.12
CA ASP A 791 -6.65 36.10 -28.67
C ASP A 791 -7.24 35.30 -27.52
N PHE A 792 -7.05 35.83 -26.30
CA PHE A 792 -7.46 35.14 -25.07
C PHE A 792 -8.96 34.86 -25.09
N GLU A 793 -9.75 35.78 -25.66
CA GLU A 793 -11.19 35.69 -25.71
C GLU A 793 -11.72 34.63 -26.69
N GLN A 794 -10.89 34.19 -27.65
CA GLN A 794 -11.22 33.05 -28.50
C GLN A 794 -10.83 31.71 -27.88
N VAL A 795 -9.56 31.60 -27.46
CA VAL A 795 -9.01 30.36 -26.89
C VAL A 795 -7.92 30.75 -25.89
N ALA A 796 -8.24 30.62 -24.60
CA ALA A 796 -7.38 31.01 -23.49
C ALA A 796 -6.13 30.15 -23.32
N ALA A 797 -6.05 28.98 -23.96
CA ALA A 797 -4.85 28.16 -23.95
C ALA A 797 -4.80 27.23 -25.17
N HIS A 798 -3.59 27.00 -25.69
CA HIS A 798 -3.38 26.18 -26.87
C HIS A 798 -2.52 24.96 -26.53
N ALA A 799 -3.01 23.78 -26.89
CA ALA A 799 -2.22 22.56 -26.78
C ALA A 799 -1.17 22.54 -27.89
N ILE A 800 0.08 22.34 -27.52
CA ILE A 800 1.19 22.07 -28.43
C ILE A 800 1.75 20.69 -28.13
N ARG A 801 2.18 19.94 -29.13
CA ARG A 801 2.82 18.64 -28.92
C ARG A 801 4.27 18.72 -29.33
N VAL A 802 5.17 18.42 -28.39
CA VAL A 802 6.62 18.51 -28.58
C VAL A 802 7.21 17.11 -28.57
N ALA A 803 8.03 16.81 -29.58
CA ALA A 803 8.86 15.62 -29.63
C ALA A 803 10.31 15.94 -29.21
N VAL A 804 10.90 15.03 -28.45
CA VAL A 804 12.33 14.98 -28.20
C VAL A 804 12.97 13.95 -29.13
N TYR A 805 14.04 14.38 -29.80
CA TYR A 805 14.86 13.54 -30.65
C TYR A 805 16.22 13.29 -30.02
N VAL A 806 16.62 12.02 -29.98
CA VAL A 806 17.99 11.58 -29.73
C VAL A 806 18.50 10.91 -31.01
N ASN A 807 19.62 11.39 -31.54
CA ASN A 807 20.21 10.89 -32.80
C ASN A 807 19.22 10.87 -34.00
N GLY A 808 18.24 11.77 -34.02
CA GLY A 808 17.26 11.89 -35.10
C GLY A 808 16.07 10.92 -35.01
N VAL A 809 15.93 10.18 -33.91
CA VAL A 809 14.76 9.33 -33.62
C VAL A 809 13.95 9.96 -32.49
N ILE A 810 12.62 9.99 -32.62
CA ILE A 810 11.72 10.44 -31.54
C ILE A 810 11.84 9.46 -30.38
N THR A 811 12.23 9.95 -29.21
CA THR A 811 12.38 9.15 -27.99
C THR A 811 11.33 9.48 -26.94
N ALA A 812 10.70 10.66 -27.01
CA ALA A 812 9.54 11.00 -26.20
C ALA A 812 8.70 12.08 -26.87
N GLU A 813 7.42 12.12 -26.50
CA GLU A 813 6.48 13.16 -26.89
C GLU A 813 5.75 13.65 -25.64
N ARG A 814 5.46 14.95 -25.57
CA ARG A 814 4.62 15.51 -24.51
C ARG A 814 3.78 16.62 -25.10
N THR A 815 2.51 16.64 -24.71
CA THR A 815 1.63 17.77 -24.98
C THR A 815 1.75 18.76 -23.83
N PHE A 816 2.00 20.02 -24.17
CA PHE A 816 1.95 21.14 -23.24
C PHE A 816 0.76 22.01 -23.57
N LEU A 817 0.21 22.66 -22.56
CA LEU A 817 -0.82 23.67 -22.73
C LEU A 817 -0.16 25.04 -22.53
N VAL A 818 -0.09 25.85 -23.59
CA VAL A 818 0.39 27.23 -23.50
C VAL A 818 -0.79 28.13 -23.17
N SER A 819 -0.79 28.70 -21.98
CA SER A 819 -1.78 29.66 -21.52
C SER A 819 -1.55 31.01 -22.19
N ILE A 820 -2.63 31.62 -22.70
CA ILE A 820 -2.60 33.00 -23.16
C ILE A 820 -2.99 33.87 -21.98
N GLU A 821 -2.27 34.97 -21.71
CA GLU A 821 -2.62 35.89 -20.62
C GLU A 821 -3.47 37.02 -21.17
N ASN A 822 -4.64 37.25 -20.58
CA ASN A 822 -5.54 38.32 -21.00
C ASN A 822 -4.95 39.71 -20.71
N VAL A 823 -5.10 40.68 -21.63
CA VAL A 823 -4.64 42.06 -21.44
C VAL A 823 -5.77 43.03 -21.83
N LYS A 824 -6.72 43.35 -20.92
CA LYS A 824 -7.80 44.33 -21.18
C LYS A 824 -8.49 44.89 -19.89
N PRO A 825 -9.32 45.96 -19.94
CA PRO A 825 -9.21 47.24 -19.19
C PRO A 825 -10.17 47.46 -18.00
N GLU A 826 -9.87 48.43 -17.10
CA GLU A 826 -10.47 48.55 -15.75
C GLU A 826 -11.97 48.96 -15.66
N THR A 827 -12.64 49.32 -16.75
CA THR A 827 -14.10 49.57 -16.79
C THR A 827 -14.63 49.45 -18.21
N VAL A 828 -15.68 48.64 -18.41
CA VAL A 828 -16.28 48.38 -19.73
C VAL A 828 -17.80 48.53 -19.67
N PHE A 829 -18.38 49.18 -20.68
CA PHE A 829 -19.82 49.36 -20.85
C PHE A 829 -20.29 48.72 -22.15
N GLY A 830 -21.30 47.86 -22.04
CA GLY A 830 -22.02 47.24 -23.12
C GLY A 830 -23.15 48.07 -23.68
N ASP A 831 -23.91 47.45 -24.58
CA ASP A 831 -25.07 48.04 -25.22
C ASP A 831 -26.30 47.13 -25.13
N SER A 832 -27.22 47.19 -26.09
CA SER A 832 -28.47 46.41 -26.04
C SER A 832 -28.38 45.10 -26.82
N ARG A 833 -27.18 44.57 -27.00
CA ARG A 833 -26.87 43.33 -27.73
C ARG A 833 -26.05 42.45 -26.80
N ASP A 834 -26.11 41.15 -27.05
CA ASP A 834 -25.24 40.17 -26.40
C ASP A 834 -23.75 40.58 -26.50
N ASN A 835 -23.12 40.79 -25.37
CA ASN A 835 -21.74 41.22 -25.19
C ASN A 835 -20.92 40.14 -24.49
N VAL A 836 -19.62 40.14 -24.74
CA VAL A 836 -18.65 39.27 -24.06
C VAL A 836 -17.57 40.16 -23.51
N PHE A 837 -17.46 40.23 -22.19
CA PHE A 837 -16.44 40.99 -21.49
C PHE A 837 -15.60 40.07 -20.62
N VAL A 838 -14.30 40.30 -20.66
CA VAL A 838 -13.32 39.65 -19.80
C VAL A 838 -12.49 40.75 -19.17
N GLY A 839 -12.51 40.82 -17.84
CA GLY A 839 -11.66 41.70 -17.06
C GLY A 839 -10.21 41.23 -17.03
N GLY A 840 -9.37 42.05 -16.41
CA GLY A 840 -7.94 41.87 -16.30
C GLY A 840 -7.54 41.43 -14.90
N SER A 841 -6.48 42.04 -14.37
CA SER A 841 -6.12 41.90 -12.96
C SER A 841 -6.51 43.18 -12.22
N GLY A 842 -7.01 43.08 -11.00
CA GLY A 842 -7.36 44.24 -10.18
C GLY A 842 -8.85 44.29 -9.84
N THR A 843 -9.44 45.48 -9.87
CA THR A 843 -10.89 45.66 -9.61
C THR A 843 -11.53 46.23 -10.84
N ASP A 844 -12.27 45.39 -11.55
CA ASP A 844 -12.93 45.72 -12.79
C ASP A 844 -14.42 46.01 -12.57
N ASN A 845 -14.98 46.84 -13.45
CA ASN A 845 -16.42 47.11 -13.47
C ASN A 845 -16.95 46.79 -14.88
N LEU A 846 -17.70 45.70 -14.98
CA LEU A 846 -18.26 45.19 -16.23
C LEU A 846 -19.77 45.43 -16.25
N TYR A 847 -20.26 46.24 -17.20
CA TYR A 847 -21.68 46.53 -17.35
C TYR A 847 -22.20 46.01 -18.69
N GLY A 848 -22.99 44.94 -18.71
CA GLY A 848 -23.59 44.34 -19.91
C GLY A 848 -24.69 45.20 -20.55
N ALA A 849 -25.54 45.80 -19.69
CA ALA A 849 -26.69 46.64 -20.00
C ALA A 849 -27.92 45.87 -20.52
N GLY A 850 -27.92 45.34 -21.74
CA GLY A 850 -29.00 44.44 -22.11
C GLY A 850 -28.70 43.55 -23.31
N GLY A 851 -29.41 42.43 -23.41
CA GLY A 851 -28.96 41.28 -24.22
C GLY A 851 -28.50 40.17 -23.29
N SER A 852 -28.15 39.00 -23.83
CA SER A 852 -27.61 37.89 -23.05
C SER A 852 -26.09 37.95 -23.05
N ASP A 853 -25.53 38.50 -21.98
CA ASP A 853 -24.13 38.86 -21.84
C ASP A 853 -23.30 37.77 -21.18
N ARG A 854 -21.99 37.76 -21.46
CA ARG A 854 -20.99 36.93 -20.76
C ARG A 854 -19.97 37.84 -20.11
N LEU A 855 -19.94 37.87 -18.80
CA LEU A 855 -19.07 38.73 -18.00
C LEU A 855 -18.10 37.87 -17.20
N ASN A 856 -16.80 37.97 -17.48
CA ASN A 856 -15.77 37.29 -16.71
C ASN A 856 -14.97 38.35 -15.96
N GLY A 857 -14.96 38.29 -14.62
CA GLY A 857 -14.28 39.26 -13.77
C GLY A 857 -12.78 39.37 -14.04
N GLY A 858 -12.13 38.25 -14.40
CA GLY A 858 -10.68 38.19 -14.40
C GLY A 858 -10.18 37.92 -12.98
N ALA A 859 -8.97 38.38 -12.66
CA ALA A 859 -8.38 38.18 -11.34
C ALA A 859 -8.54 39.42 -10.47
N GLY A 860 -9.05 39.28 -9.26
CA GLY A 860 -8.98 40.35 -8.26
C GLY A 860 -10.26 40.53 -7.48
N ILE A 861 -10.90 41.70 -7.53
CA ILE A 861 -12.20 41.94 -6.85
C ILE A 861 -13.07 42.69 -7.82
N ASP A 862 -13.98 41.99 -8.49
CA ASP A 862 -14.69 42.54 -9.65
C ASP A 862 -16.17 42.80 -9.38
N HIS A 863 -16.73 43.76 -10.11
CA HIS A 863 -18.15 44.09 -10.07
C HIS A 863 -18.78 43.86 -11.44
N MET A 864 -19.67 42.88 -11.52
CA MET A 864 -20.32 42.46 -12.77
C MET A 864 -21.82 42.76 -12.71
N TYR A 865 -22.31 43.53 -13.69
CA TYR A 865 -23.71 43.94 -13.82
C TYR A 865 -24.21 43.51 -15.20
N GLY A 866 -25.07 42.49 -15.31
CA GLY A 866 -25.60 42.02 -16.59
C GLY A 866 -26.66 42.96 -17.13
N GLY A 867 -27.67 43.26 -16.33
CA GLY A 867 -28.79 44.08 -16.75
C GLY A 867 -29.86 43.21 -17.41
N THR A 868 -30.59 43.72 -18.41
CA THR A 868 -31.74 42.97 -18.93
C THR A 868 -31.32 41.85 -19.89
N GLY A 869 -31.66 40.60 -19.61
CA GLY A 869 -31.28 39.46 -20.44
C GLY A 869 -31.12 38.21 -19.61
N ASN A 870 -30.57 37.15 -20.22
CA ASN A 870 -30.14 35.98 -19.46
C ASN A 870 -28.62 35.93 -19.59
N ASP A 871 -27.93 36.19 -18.48
CA ASP A 871 -26.53 36.54 -18.45
C ASP A 871 -25.68 35.45 -17.77
N ILE A 872 -24.40 35.38 -18.13
CA ILE A 872 -23.45 34.41 -17.58
C ILE A 872 -22.27 35.16 -16.96
N TYR A 873 -21.97 34.83 -15.70
CA TYR A 873 -20.88 35.40 -14.91
C TYR A 873 -19.80 34.36 -14.66
N TYR A 874 -18.53 34.78 -14.68
CA TYR A 874 -17.42 33.99 -14.20
C TYR A 874 -16.75 34.74 -13.04
N ALA A 875 -16.81 34.14 -11.84
CA ALA A 875 -16.25 34.68 -10.61
C ALA A 875 -15.07 33.81 -10.16
N ASP A 876 -13.91 34.43 -9.93
CA ASP A 876 -12.67 33.71 -9.62
C ASP A 876 -12.31 33.75 -8.14
N THR A 877 -12.96 34.63 -7.38
CA THR A 877 -12.77 34.80 -5.94
C THR A 877 -14.09 35.02 -5.21
N TYR A 878 -14.11 34.74 -3.90
CA TYR A 878 -15.26 35.01 -3.02
C TYR A 878 -15.57 36.51 -2.86
N LEU A 879 -14.69 37.39 -3.35
CA LEU A 879 -14.83 38.84 -3.26
C LEU A 879 -15.52 39.45 -4.48
N ASP A 880 -15.70 38.71 -5.57
CA ASP A 880 -16.40 39.20 -6.74
C ASP A 880 -17.90 39.39 -6.46
N ASP A 881 -18.46 40.43 -7.06
CA ASP A 881 -19.82 40.89 -6.79
C ASP A 881 -20.65 40.89 -8.07
N VAL A 882 -21.45 39.83 -8.22
CA VAL A 882 -22.47 39.71 -9.27
C VAL A 882 -23.74 40.42 -8.82
N LYS A 883 -24.26 41.31 -9.68
CA LYS A 883 -25.44 42.13 -9.37
C LYS A 883 -26.51 42.03 -10.45
N GLU A 884 -27.55 41.26 -10.13
CA GLU A 884 -28.74 41.11 -10.95
C GLU A 884 -30.00 41.63 -10.25
N ALA A 885 -30.73 42.54 -10.89
CA ALA A 885 -31.95 43.08 -10.31
C ALA A 885 -33.17 42.24 -10.68
N VAL A 886 -34.17 42.27 -9.80
CA VAL A 886 -35.36 41.44 -9.95
C VAL A 886 -36.10 41.75 -11.27
N GLY A 887 -36.32 40.71 -12.08
CA GLY A 887 -37.03 40.72 -13.35
C GLY A 887 -36.22 41.22 -14.54
N GLU A 888 -34.89 41.33 -14.41
CA GLU A 888 -34.00 41.65 -15.51
C GLU A 888 -33.71 40.44 -16.40
N GLY A 889 -33.75 39.22 -15.83
CA GLY A 889 -33.62 37.96 -16.54
C GLY A 889 -34.60 36.87 -16.13
N THR A 890 -34.40 35.69 -16.72
CA THR A 890 -35.15 34.46 -16.40
C THR A 890 -34.26 33.24 -16.23
N LEU A 891 -32.96 33.37 -16.52
CA LEU A 891 -31.97 32.31 -16.42
C LEU A 891 -30.55 32.90 -16.40
N ASP A 892 -30.23 33.58 -15.33
CA ASP A 892 -28.91 34.11 -15.03
C ASP A 892 -28.07 33.05 -14.32
N GLN A 893 -26.80 32.93 -14.72
CA GLN A 893 -25.92 31.85 -14.28
C GLN A 893 -24.54 32.34 -13.86
N VAL A 894 -24.11 31.96 -12.66
CA VAL A 894 -22.76 32.21 -12.16
C VAL A 894 -21.94 30.93 -12.20
N PHE A 895 -20.74 31.01 -12.76
CA PHE A 895 -19.71 29.99 -12.73
C PHE A 895 -18.56 30.42 -11.82
N ALA A 896 -18.33 29.69 -10.74
CA ALA A 896 -17.29 29.99 -9.76
C ALA A 896 -16.09 29.05 -9.88
N SER A 897 -14.85 29.57 -9.82
CA SER A 897 -13.63 28.76 -9.73
C SER A 897 -12.99 28.74 -8.33
N ALA A 898 -13.59 29.45 -7.37
CA ALA A 898 -13.24 29.43 -5.95
C ALA A 898 -14.52 29.52 -5.10
N ASN A 899 -14.41 29.38 -3.77
CA ASN A 899 -15.56 29.53 -2.87
C ASN A 899 -16.35 30.80 -3.19
N TYR A 900 -17.67 30.69 -3.34
CA TYR A 900 -18.49 31.81 -3.79
C TYR A 900 -19.84 31.85 -3.10
N ALA A 901 -20.32 33.06 -2.83
CA ALA A 901 -21.61 33.32 -2.23
C ALA A 901 -22.34 34.39 -3.04
N LEU A 902 -23.60 34.13 -3.41
CA LEU A 902 -24.42 35.11 -4.11
C LEU A 902 -24.71 36.32 -3.21
N THR A 903 -24.54 37.52 -3.75
CA THR A 903 -24.91 38.76 -3.07
C THR A 903 -26.40 38.75 -2.74
N ALA A 904 -26.74 39.18 -1.51
CA ALA A 904 -28.13 39.25 -1.07
C ALA A 904 -28.96 40.17 -1.97
N GLY A 905 -30.05 39.63 -2.52
CA GLY A 905 -30.96 40.38 -3.39
C GLY A 905 -30.60 40.31 -4.89
N ALA A 906 -29.54 39.61 -5.28
CA ALA A 906 -29.26 39.28 -6.68
C ALA A 906 -30.20 38.15 -7.16
N GLU A 907 -31.00 38.37 -8.19
CA GLU A 907 -31.85 37.31 -8.78
C GLU A 907 -31.03 36.49 -9.77
N VAL A 908 -30.34 35.46 -9.27
CA VAL A 908 -29.58 34.50 -10.08
C VAL A 908 -30.23 33.14 -9.97
N GLU A 909 -30.58 32.49 -11.08
CA GLU A 909 -31.21 31.17 -11.06
C GLU A 909 -30.22 30.01 -10.86
N ARG A 910 -28.98 30.14 -11.35
CA ARG A 910 -27.98 29.06 -11.32
C ARG A 910 -26.64 29.49 -10.75
N LEU A 911 -26.15 28.74 -9.78
CA LEU A 911 -24.80 28.88 -9.24
C LEU A 911 -24.04 27.56 -9.42
N GLY A 912 -23.03 27.55 -10.28
CA GLY A 912 -22.28 26.34 -10.58
C GLY A 912 -20.77 26.56 -10.48
N THR A 913 -20.02 25.47 -10.46
CA THR A 913 -18.57 25.51 -10.66
C THR A 913 -18.21 25.78 -12.12
N ALA A 914 -17.09 26.45 -12.36
CA ALA A 914 -16.60 26.72 -13.72
C ALA A 914 -16.24 25.47 -14.52
N SER A 915 -15.99 24.34 -13.85
CA SER A 915 -15.74 23.04 -14.47
C SER A 915 -16.34 21.93 -13.63
N GLN A 916 -17.35 21.24 -14.17
CA GLN A 916 -17.93 20.04 -13.55
C GLN A 916 -16.88 18.95 -13.32
N LEU A 917 -15.90 18.78 -14.22
CA LEU A 917 -14.82 17.79 -14.08
C LEU A 917 -13.72 18.23 -13.12
N GLY A 918 -13.80 19.44 -12.55
CA GLY A 918 -12.85 19.90 -11.55
C GLY A 918 -12.90 19.01 -10.30
N THR A 919 -11.76 18.80 -9.65
CA THR A 919 -11.67 17.95 -8.44
C THR A 919 -11.32 18.75 -7.18
N SER A 920 -11.22 20.08 -7.30
CA SER A 920 -10.95 20.97 -6.17
C SER A 920 -12.22 21.22 -5.37
N SER A 921 -12.13 21.05 -4.05
CA SER A 921 -13.22 21.38 -3.13
C SER A 921 -13.65 22.84 -3.25
N ILE A 922 -14.96 23.08 -3.26
CA ILE A 922 -15.53 24.41 -3.35
C ILE A 922 -16.78 24.54 -2.46
N THR A 923 -16.96 25.72 -1.88
CA THR A 923 -18.18 26.08 -1.16
C THR A 923 -19.00 27.04 -2.00
N LEU A 924 -20.24 26.65 -2.33
CA LEU A 924 -21.20 27.48 -3.05
C LEU A 924 -22.38 27.81 -2.12
N ILE A 925 -22.63 29.10 -1.94
CA ILE A 925 -23.70 29.61 -1.08
C ILE A 925 -24.67 30.45 -1.94
N GLY A 926 -25.93 30.03 -1.99
CA GLY A 926 -27.02 30.78 -2.62
C GLY A 926 -27.44 31.99 -1.79
N ASN A 927 -28.63 32.52 -2.05
CA ASN A 927 -29.15 33.69 -1.35
C ASN A 927 -30.59 33.50 -0.85
N GLY A 928 -31.51 34.46 -1.07
CA GLY A 928 -32.89 34.39 -0.58
C GLY A 928 -33.93 33.98 -1.63
N PHE A 929 -33.48 33.70 -2.86
CA PHE A 929 -34.33 33.22 -3.96
C PHE A 929 -34.18 31.71 -4.14
N SER A 930 -34.95 31.10 -5.05
CA SER A 930 -34.70 29.71 -5.47
C SER A 930 -33.55 29.63 -6.46
N GLN A 931 -32.56 28.78 -6.19
CA GLN A 931 -31.41 28.49 -7.05
C GLN A 931 -31.27 27.01 -7.40
N GLU A 932 -30.61 26.76 -8.52
CA GLU A 932 -30.04 25.48 -8.89
C GLU A 932 -28.50 25.53 -8.70
N LEU A 933 -27.99 24.76 -7.74
CA LEU A 933 -26.58 24.72 -7.33
C LEU A 933 -25.86 23.47 -7.86
N HIS A 934 -24.75 23.67 -8.55
CA HIS A 934 -23.95 22.60 -9.16
C HIS A 934 -22.50 22.62 -8.69
N GLY A 935 -22.07 21.56 -8.03
CA GLY A 935 -20.68 21.30 -7.63
C GLY A 935 -19.76 20.95 -8.80
N ASN A 936 -18.66 20.29 -8.48
CA ASN A 936 -17.74 19.63 -9.41
C ASN A 936 -17.40 18.22 -8.88
N ASN A 937 -16.60 17.46 -9.59
CA ASN A 937 -16.15 16.11 -9.18
C ASN A 937 -15.24 16.07 -7.92
N GLY A 938 -15.00 17.20 -7.24
CA GLY A 938 -14.31 17.32 -5.97
C GLY A 938 -15.28 17.43 -4.79
N LYS A 939 -14.76 17.51 -3.57
CA LYS A 939 -15.60 17.56 -2.35
C LYS A 939 -16.23 18.95 -2.17
N ASN A 940 -17.51 19.12 -2.49
CA ASN A 940 -18.18 20.42 -2.45
C ASN A 940 -19.00 20.61 -1.16
N THR A 941 -19.26 21.87 -0.82
CA THR A 941 -20.27 22.24 0.18
C THR A 941 -21.27 23.17 -0.49
N LEU A 942 -22.51 22.69 -0.65
CA LEU A 942 -23.58 23.41 -1.33
C LEU A 942 -24.64 23.81 -0.30
N SER A 943 -24.92 25.12 -0.23
CA SER A 943 -25.93 25.69 0.66
C SER A 943 -26.82 26.64 -0.14
N GLY A 944 -28.12 26.40 -0.19
CA GLY A 944 -29.06 27.22 -0.96
C GLY A 944 -29.21 28.64 -0.40
N GLY A 945 -28.84 28.85 0.87
CA GLY A 945 -29.35 29.99 1.60
C GLY A 945 -30.80 29.72 1.95
N GLY A 946 -31.70 30.67 1.71
CA GLY A 946 -33.13 30.44 1.85
C GLY A 946 -33.82 30.49 0.49
N GLY A 947 -34.90 29.74 0.31
CA GLY A 947 -35.52 29.59 -0.99
C GLY A 947 -36.13 28.21 -1.10
N ILE A 948 -36.37 27.75 -2.32
CA ILE A 948 -36.53 26.31 -2.58
C ILE A 948 -35.52 25.98 -3.65
N ASP A 949 -34.44 25.33 -3.25
CA ASP A 949 -33.25 25.12 -4.06
C ASP A 949 -33.13 23.68 -4.56
N SER A 950 -32.31 23.47 -5.58
CA SER A 950 -31.93 22.14 -6.05
C SER A 950 -30.41 22.02 -6.10
N PHE A 951 -29.88 20.89 -5.62
CA PHE A 951 -28.45 20.62 -5.54
C PHE A 951 -28.02 19.42 -6.40
N ALA A 952 -26.83 19.52 -6.99
CA ALA A 952 -26.11 18.41 -7.62
C ALA A 952 -24.61 18.57 -7.35
N GLY A 953 -24.02 17.67 -6.58
CA GLY A 953 -22.59 17.71 -6.21
C GLY A 953 -21.70 17.01 -7.24
N TYR A 954 -22.18 15.89 -7.79
CA TYR A 954 -21.57 15.05 -8.82
C TYR A 954 -20.71 13.90 -8.31
N ASP A 955 -19.39 13.93 -8.53
CA ASP A 955 -18.46 12.95 -7.95
C ASP A 955 -17.74 13.62 -6.77
N GLY A 956 -17.15 12.84 -5.87
CA GLY A 956 -16.56 13.35 -4.63
C GLY A 956 -17.57 13.34 -3.48
N ASP A 957 -17.06 13.50 -2.25
CA ASP A 957 -17.92 13.54 -1.05
C ASP A 957 -18.47 14.95 -0.85
N ASP A 958 -19.76 15.11 -1.05
CA ASP A 958 -20.43 16.41 -1.01
C ASP A 958 -21.23 16.64 0.28
N ILE A 959 -21.29 17.90 0.69
CA ILE A 959 -22.12 18.37 1.80
C ILE A 959 -23.24 19.24 1.27
N TYR A 960 -24.48 18.84 1.56
CA TYR A 960 -25.70 19.59 1.28
C TYR A 960 -26.24 20.21 2.56
N VAL A 961 -26.35 21.53 2.60
CA VAL A 961 -26.97 22.26 3.72
C VAL A 961 -28.39 22.64 3.34
N VAL A 962 -29.35 22.00 4.01
CA VAL A 962 -30.78 22.12 3.70
C VAL A 962 -31.50 22.97 4.73
N ASP A 963 -32.23 24.00 4.27
CA ASP A 963 -32.99 24.89 5.14
C ASP A 963 -34.50 24.93 4.84
N HIS A 964 -34.91 24.35 3.72
CA HIS A 964 -36.30 24.22 3.32
C HIS A 964 -36.69 22.77 2.97
N ALA A 965 -37.82 22.31 3.52
CA ALA A 965 -38.29 20.92 3.39
C ALA A 965 -38.74 20.49 1.96
N SER A 966 -38.56 21.35 0.97
CA SER A 966 -38.91 21.08 -0.43
C SER A 966 -37.71 21.19 -1.37
N GLU A 967 -36.53 21.47 -0.83
CA GLU A 967 -35.28 21.39 -1.58
C GLU A 967 -35.06 19.98 -2.14
N GLN A 968 -34.39 19.90 -3.29
CA GLN A 968 -34.16 18.66 -4.01
C GLN A 968 -32.67 18.39 -4.12
N ILE A 969 -32.26 17.16 -3.85
CA ILE A 969 -30.87 16.72 -4.02
C ILE A 969 -30.84 15.66 -5.11
N THR A 970 -29.94 15.84 -6.07
CA THR A 970 -29.67 14.86 -7.12
C THR A 970 -28.31 14.26 -6.86
N GLU A 971 -28.29 13.04 -6.32
CA GLU A 971 -27.06 12.27 -6.16
C GLU A 971 -27.20 10.84 -6.69
N THR A 972 -26.12 10.34 -7.30
CA THR A 972 -26.11 9.04 -8.00
C THR A 972 -25.17 8.07 -7.31
N ALA A 973 -25.61 6.81 -7.15
CA ALA A 973 -24.84 5.76 -6.51
C ALA A 973 -23.42 5.58 -7.09
N GLY A 974 -22.45 5.39 -6.19
CA GLY A 974 -21.06 5.08 -6.52
C GLY A 974 -20.20 6.29 -6.92
N ARG A 975 -20.60 7.49 -6.52
CA ARG A 975 -19.92 8.75 -6.87
C ARG A 975 -19.26 9.49 -5.70
N GLY A 976 -19.47 9.06 -4.47
CA GLY A 976 -18.93 9.69 -3.28
C GLY A 976 -19.60 9.13 -2.03
N SER A 977 -19.20 9.62 -0.86
CA SER A 977 -19.92 9.46 0.40
C SER A 977 -20.50 10.81 0.82
N ASP A 978 -21.79 10.97 0.65
CA ASP A 978 -22.44 12.27 0.69
C ASP A 978 -23.22 12.51 2.00
N ALA A 979 -23.29 13.78 2.41
CA ALA A 979 -23.92 14.18 3.66
C ALA A 979 -24.92 15.32 3.49
N VAL A 980 -26.09 15.16 4.10
CA VAL A 980 -27.10 16.21 4.28
C VAL A 980 -27.10 16.68 5.73
N TYR A 981 -26.88 17.98 5.92
CA TYR A 981 -27.13 18.67 7.19
C TYR A 981 -28.34 19.59 7.05
N THR A 982 -29.37 19.35 7.86
CA THR A 982 -30.62 20.09 7.75
C THR A 982 -31.01 20.81 9.03
N THR A 983 -31.56 22.02 8.88
CA THR A 983 -32.13 22.81 9.98
C THR A 983 -33.65 22.65 10.10
N VAL A 984 -34.26 21.85 9.23
CA VAL A 984 -35.71 21.58 9.16
C VAL A 984 -35.98 20.08 9.06
N SER A 985 -37.21 19.66 9.32
CA SER A 985 -37.59 18.27 9.08
C SER A 985 -37.46 17.93 7.59
N PHE A 986 -36.77 16.85 7.27
CA PHE A 986 -36.40 16.51 5.90
C PHE A 986 -36.59 15.03 5.60
N THR A 987 -36.90 14.73 4.34
CA THR A 987 -37.11 13.37 3.85
C THR A 987 -36.31 13.20 2.57
N LEU A 988 -35.42 12.19 2.55
CA LEU A 988 -34.68 11.84 1.36
C LEU A 988 -35.61 11.22 0.31
N ALA A 989 -35.45 11.65 -0.93
CA ALA A 989 -36.19 11.07 -2.05
C ALA A 989 -35.65 9.68 -2.39
N ALA A 990 -36.50 8.81 -2.95
CA ALA A 990 -36.08 7.51 -3.45
C ALA A 990 -35.08 7.66 -4.61
N GLY A 991 -34.07 6.81 -4.64
CA GLY A 991 -33.01 6.77 -5.65
C GLY A 991 -31.89 7.79 -5.45
N VAL A 992 -31.93 8.59 -4.37
CA VAL A 992 -30.86 9.55 -4.02
C VAL A 992 -29.84 8.84 -3.11
N SER A 993 -28.58 8.85 -3.51
CA SER A 993 -27.47 8.26 -2.75
C SER A 993 -26.89 9.25 -1.75
N ILE A 994 -27.46 9.30 -0.55
CA ILE A 994 -26.90 10.05 0.60
C ILE A 994 -26.66 9.06 1.73
N GLU A 995 -25.42 8.96 2.20
CA GLU A 995 -25.00 8.04 3.26
C GLU A 995 -25.25 8.62 4.66
N ARG A 996 -25.26 9.96 4.81
CA ARG A 996 -25.49 10.64 6.09
C ARG A 996 -26.59 11.69 6.02
N LEU A 997 -27.57 11.59 6.91
CA LEU A 997 -28.63 12.59 7.11
C LEU A 997 -28.64 13.06 8.57
N ALA A 998 -28.34 14.34 8.82
CA ALA A 998 -28.20 14.85 10.19
C ALA A 998 -28.92 16.19 10.42
N ALA A 999 -29.53 16.33 11.59
CA ALA A 999 -30.05 17.61 12.06
C ALA A 999 -28.92 18.53 12.55
N THR A 1000 -28.97 19.81 12.22
CA THR A 1000 -27.99 20.81 12.64
C THR A 1000 -28.66 22.09 13.16
N PRO A 1001 -28.10 22.75 14.21
CA PRO A 1001 -27.07 22.22 15.10
C PRO A 1001 -27.64 21.11 15.99
N GLN A 1002 -26.82 20.09 16.27
CA GLN A 1002 -27.21 18.92 17.08
C GLN A 1002 -27.70 19.30 18.49
N ALA A 1003 -27.14 20.34 19.12
CA ALA A 1003 -27.57 20.80 20.44
C ALA A 1003 -28.93 21.55 20.47
N SER A 1004 -29.60 21.66 19.32
CA SER A 1004 -30.93 22.28 19.24
C SER A 1004 -31.97 21.39 19.89
N THR A 1005 -32.84 21.98 20.73
CA THR A 1005 -33.97 21.29 21.36
C THR A 1005 -35.27 21.40 20.57
N ASN A 1006 -35.23 22.02 19.38
CA ASN A 1006 -36.37 22.05 18.47
C ASN A 1006 -36.45 20.74 17.70
N ALA A 1007 -37.59 20.06 17.76
CA ALA A 1007 -37.84 18.83 17.01
C ALA A 1007 -37.59 18.99 15.50
N ILE A 1008 -36.68 18.18 14.98
CA ILE A 1008 -36.39 18.02 13.54
C ILE A 1008 -36.59 16.54 13.19
N ASN A 1009 -37.58 16.25 12.36
CA ASN A 1009 -37.90 14.86 12.00
C ASN A 1009 -37.16 14.50 10.71
N LEU A 1010 -36.52 13.34 10.70
CA LEU A 1010 -35.70 12.87 9.58
C LEU A 1010 -36.26 11.54 9.07
N THR A 1011 -36.29 11.39 7.75
CA THR A 1011 -36.72 10.15 7.10
C THR A 1011 -35.75 9.83 5.98
N GLY A 1012 -35.12 8.68 6.08
CA GLY A 1012 -34.23 8.11 5.06
C GLY A 1012 -34.99 7.53 3.87
N ASN A 1013 -34.29 6.75 3.06
CA ASN A 1013 -34.84 6.11 1.86
C ASN A 1013 -34.48 4.61 1.82
N GLU A 1014 -34.29 4.01 0.65
CA GLU A 1014 -34.09 2.56 0.50
C GLU A 1014 -32.64 2.05 0.66
N ILE A 1015 -31.67 2.94 0.91
CA ILE A 1015 -30.24 2.58 1.05
C ILE A 1015 -29.80 2.67 2.51
N ARG A 1016 -28.70 1.98 2.85
CA ARG A 1016 -28.05 2.08 4.15
C ARG A 1016 -27.66 3.52 4.48
N GLN A 1017 -28.12 4.03 5.61
CA GLN A 1017 -27.91 5.42 6.05
C GLN A 1017 -27.49 5.53 7.52
N VAL A 1018 -26.74 6.59 7.82
CA VAL A 1018 -26.56 7.10 9.18
C VAL A 1018 -27.47 8.31 9.37
N ILE A 1019 -28.45 8.18 10.26
CA ILE A 1019 -29.44 9.23 10.53
C ILE A 1019 -29.28 9.74 11.97
N ALA A 1020 -29.02 11.03 12.12
CA ALA A 1020 -28.80 11.67 13.42
C ALA A 1020 -29.79 12.81 13.69
N GLY A 1021 -30.54 12.68 14.78
CA GLY A 1021 -31.40 13.73 15.33
C GLY A 1021 -30.61 14.87 15.99
N ASN A 1022 -31.33 15.66 16.79
CA ASN A 1022 -30.79 16.72 17.63
C ASN A 1022 -31.27 16.52 19.08
N ASP A 1023 -30.93 17.41 20.01
CA ASP A 1023 -31.35 17.29 21.42
C ASP A 1023 -32.88 17.50 21.65
N GLY A 1024 -33.66 17.71 20.59
CA GLY A 1024 -35.11 17.89 20.63
C GLY A 1024 -35.85 16.57 20.34
N SER A 1025 -37.12 16.46 20.74
CA SER A 1025 -37.93 15.26 20.48
C SER A 1025 -38.17 15.01 18.99
N ASN A 1026 -37.37 14.14 18.38
CA ASN A 1026 -37.37 13.82 16.96
C ASN A 1026 -38.27 12.61 16.64
N THR A 1027 -38.65 12.51 15.37
CA THR A 1027 -39.10 11.26 14.76
C THR A 1027 -38.10 10.90 13.67
N LEU A 1028 -37.40 9.78 13.84
CA LEU A 1028 -36.40 9.25 12.93
C LEU A 1028 -36.93 7.97 12.28
N LYS A 1029 -36.81 7.90 10.95
CA LYS A 1029 -37.22 6.74 10.15
C LYS A 1029 -36.11 6.35 9.19
N GLY A 1030 -35.60 5.12 9.27
CA GLY A 1030 -34.54 4.61 8.40
C GLY A 1030 -35.04 4.42 6.98
N GLY A 1031 -36.08 3.61 6.84
CA GLY A 1031 -36.69 3.32 5.55
C GLY A 1031 -36.42 1.89 5.15
N GLY A 1032 -35.56 1.68 4.17
CA GLY A 1032 -34.99 0.36 3.85
C GLY A 1032 -33.46 0.44 3.89
N GLY A 1033 -32.78 -0.69 3.96
CA GLY A 1033 -31.32 -0.71 4.12
C GLY A 1033 -30.96 -1.10 5.54
N ASN A 1034 -29.67 -1.20 5.87
CA ASN A 1034 -29.27 -1.50 7.25
C ASN A 1034 -28.77 -0.21 7.88
N ASP A 1035 -29.64 0.51 8.57
CA ASP A 1035 -29.42 1.90 8.97
C ASP A 1035 -28.86 2.01 10.40
N SER A 1036 -28.29 3.17 10.72
CA SER A 1036 -27.93 3.55 12.10
C SER A 1036 -28.63 4.85 12.48
N LEU A 1037 -29.54 4.78 13.45
CA LEU A 1037 -30.39 5.90 13.88
C LEU A 1037 -30.03 6.34 15.30
N TYR A 1038 -29.75 7.64 15.45
CA TYR A 1038 -29.35 8.25 16.72
C TYR A 1038 -30.33 9.35 17.12
N GLY A 1039 -31.12 9.12 18.18
CA GLY A 1039 -32.08 10.08 18.75
C GLY A 1039 -31.41 11.29 19.41
N MET A 1040 -30.33 11.04 20.15
CA MET A 1040 -29.53 12.02 20.92
C MET A 1040 -30.15 12.39 22.27
N GLY A 1041 -31.05 13.37 22.33
CA GLY A 1041 -31.55 13.91 23.58
C GLY A 1041 -33.06 14.17 23.53
N SER A 1042 -33.69 14.40 24.68
CA SER A 1042 -35.17 14.41 24.78
C SER A 1042 -35.78 13.07 24.37
N GLY A 1043 -37.12 12.97 24.30
CA GLY A 1043 -37.79 11.71 23.98
C GLY A 1043 -38.10 11.58 22.49
N ASP A 1044 -37.56 10.55 21.86
CA ASP A 1044 -37.60 10.35 20.40
C ASP A 1044 -38.50 9.21 19.96
N ILE A 1045 -38.98 9.24 18.72
CA ILE A 1045 -39.62 8.09 18.05
C ILE A 1045 -38.65 7.57 16.99
N ILE A 1046 -38.19 6.33 17.14
CA ILE A 1046 -37.18 5.73 16.26
C ILE A 1046 -37.77 4.48 15.61
N GLU A 1047 -37.78 4.44 14.28
CA GLU A 1047 -38.29 3.34 13.46
C GLU A 1047 -37.23 2.99 12.40
N GLY A 1048 -36.58 1.82 12.52
CA GLY A 1048 -35.56 1.37 11.57
C GLY A 1048 -36.15 1.18 10.17
N GLY A 1049 -37.01 0.17 10.03
CA GLY A 1049 -37.76 -0.06 8.80
C GLY A 1049 -37.52 -1.46 8.25
N ASP A 1050 -37.22 -1.56 6.96
CA ASP A 1050 -36.76 -2.80 6.32
C ASP A 1050 -35.23 -2.90 6.43
N GLY A 1051 -34.68 -4.10 6.62
CA GLY A 1051 -33.25 -4.34 6.87
C GLY A 1051 -32.91 -4.50 8.35
N ASN A 1052 -31.62 -4.69 8.66
CA ASN A 1052 -31.15 -4.92 10.03
C ASN A 1052 -30.61 -3.59 10.58
N ASP A 1053 -31.42 -2.89 11.37
CA ASP A 1053 -31.09 -1.53 11.80
C ASP A 1053 -30.48 -1.44 13.20
N HIS A 1054 -29.66 -0.42 13.42
CA HIS A 1054 -29.03 -0.09 14.69
C HIS A 1054 -29.68 1.16 15.29
N LEU A 1055 -30.32 1.00 16.45
CA LEU A 1055 -31.17 2.03 17.03
C LEU A 1055 -30.60 2.49 18.39
N PHE A 1056 -30.37 3.79 18.52
CA PHE A 1056 -29.88 4.46 19.72
C PHE A 1056 -30.86 5.58 20.12
N GLY A 1057 -31.50 5.44 21.29
CA GLY A 1057 -32.42 6.44 21.83
C GLY A 1057 -31.70 7.68 22.36
N GLY A 1058 -30.59 7.47 23.07
CA GLY A 1058 -29.87 8.53 23.76
C GLY A 1058 -30.50 8.89 25.10
N ALA A 1059 -30.57 10.19 25.39
CA ALA A 1059 -31.00 10.70 26.69
C ALA A 1059 -32.45 11.19 26.66
N GLY A 1060 -33.39 10.39 27.16
CA GLY A 1060 -34.74 10.87 27.36
C GLY A 1060 -35.73 9.76 27.68
N VAL A 1061 -36.90 9.83 27.06
CA VAL A 1061 -37.95 8.81 27.13
C VAL A 1061 -38.25 8.44 25.70
N ASP A 1062 -37.61 7.38 25.22
CA ASP A 1062 -37.57 7.06 23.80
C ASP A 1062 -38.56 5.97 23.44
N TYR A 1063 -38.95 5.97 22.16
CA TYR A 1063 -39.99 5.11 21.61
C TYR A 1063 -39.46 4.38 20.39
N PHE A 1064 -39.01 3.13 20.57
CA PHE A 1064 -38.60 2.25 19.48
C PHE A 1064 -39.85 1.63 18.84
N GLN A 1065 -40.20 2.11 17.66
CA GLN A 1065 -41.46 1.83 16.98
C GLN A 1065 -41.31 0.82 15.86
N PHE A 1066 -42.21 -0.17 15.87
CA PHE A 1066 -42.28 -1.19 14.83
C PHE A 1066 -43.69 -1.22 14.20
N SER A 1067 -43.81 -0.82 12.93
CA SER A 1067 -45.11 -0.55 12.28
C SER A 1067 -45.60 -1.56 11.24
N GLN A 1068 -44.79 -2.55 10.83
CA GLN A 1068 -45.12 -3.48 9.73
C GLN A 1068 -45.41 -4.93 10.20
N PRO A 1069 -46.31 -5.68 9.52
CA PRO A 1069 -46.58 -7.08 9.84
C PRO A 1069 -45.45 -8.00 9.31
N TYR A 1070 -44.71 -8.61 10.24
CA TYR A 1070 -43.44 -9.34 9.99
C TYR A 1070 -43.56 -10.55 9.07
N GLY A 1071 -42.56 -10.74 8.19
CA GLY A 1071 -42.27 -12.01 7.50
C GLY A 1071 -42.25 -11.93 5.98
N ALA A 1072 -41.14 -11.42 5.42
CA ALA A 1072 -40.44 -11.89 4.21
C ALA A 1072 -39.39 -10.88 3.67
N ALA A 1073 -39.26 -9.68 4.26
CA ALA A 1073 -38.24 -8.69 3.86
C ALA A 1073 -37.69 -7.81 5.01
N SER A 1074 -38.39 -7.70 6.15
CA SER A 1074 -37.90 -6.94 7.32
C SER A 1074 -36.75 -7.67 8.00
N GLY A 1075 -35.64 -6.99 8.24
CA GLY A 1075 -34.51 -7.56 8.99
C GLY A 1075 -34.81 -7.58 10.49
N ILE A 1076 -33.75 -7.73 11.28
CA ILE A 1076 -33.80 -7.79 12.74
C ILE A 1076 -33.06 -6.57 13.29
N ASP A 1077 -33.83 -5.63 13.84
CA ASP A 1077 -33.28 -4.43 14.43
C ASP A 1077 -32.63 -4.74 15.79
N ARG A 1078 -31.63 -3.94 16.14
CA ARG A 1078 -30.94 -3.98 17.41
C ARG A 1078 -31.03 -2.63 18.10
N ILE A 1079 -31.48 -2.66 19.35
CA ILE A 1079 -31.58 -1.50 20.23
C ILE A 1079 -30.43 -1.56 21.23
N TYR A 1080 -29.57 -0.54 21.23
CA TYR A 1080 -28.29 -0.57 21.94
C TYR A 1080 -28.34 0.02 23.35
N ASP A 1081 -29.25 0.95 23.64
CA ASP A 1081 -29.23 1.75 24.86
C ASP A 1081 -30.57 1.78 25.62
N PHE A 1082 -31.47 0.82 25.34
CA PHE A 1082 -32.78 0.74 26.00
C PHE A 1082 -32.67 0.77 27.54
N THR A 1083 -33.38 1.70 28.16
CA THR A 1083 -33.48 1.89 29.60
C THR A 1083 -34.90 1.67 30.13
N ALA A 1084 -35.08 1.65 31.45
CA ALA A 1084 -36.40 1.54 32.08
C ALA A 1084 -37.30 2.78 31.91
N ALA A 1085 -36.78 3.86 31.31
CA ALA A 1085 -37.58 5.02 30.96
C ALA A 1085 -38.24 4.89 29.58
N ASP A 1086 -37.72 4.00 28.73
CA ASP A 1086 -38.06 3.91 27.31
C ASP A 1086 -39.22 2.95 27.05
N PHE A 1087 -39.77 3.04 25.85
CA PHE A 1087 -40.93 2.26 25.42
C PHE A 1087 -40.69 1.57 24.08
N ILE A 1088 -41.22 0.37 23.98
CA ILE A 1088 -41.34 -0.37 22.72
C ILE A 1088 -42.74 -0.15 22.17
N ARG A 1089 -42.85 0.37 20.96
CA ARG A 1089 -44.12 0.64 20.30
C ARG A 1089 -44.46 -0.42 19.27
N ILE A 1090 -45.63 -1.04 19.43
CA ILE A 1090 -46.14 -2.11 18.55
C ILE A 1090 -47.56 -1.76 18.12
N ASN A 1091 -47.93 -2.10 16.89
CA ASN A 1091 -49.28 -1.87 16.38
C ASN A 1091 -50.34 -2.63 17.20
N ALA A 1092 -51.38 -1.93 17.65
CA ALA A 1092 -52.45 -2.54 18.47
C ALA A 1092 -53.19 -3.68 17.76
N ALA A 1093 -53.28 -3.63 16.43
CA ALA A 1093 -53.92 -4.65 15.62
C ALA A 1093 -53.16 -5.98 15.65
N ASP A 1094 -51.84 -5.95 15.74
CA ASP A 1094 -50.99 -7.13 15.71
C ASP A 1094 -51.13 -7.92 17.03
N VAL A 1095 -51.08 -7.23 18.17
CA VAL A 1095 -51.21 -7.87 19.49
C VAL A 1095 -52.65 -8.08 19.96
N ALA A 1096 -53.66 -7.61 19.20
CA ALA A 1096 -55.08 -7.65 19.54
C ALA A 1096 -55.39 -7.19 20.99
N SER A 1097 -54.72 -6.13 21.42
CA SER A 1097 -54.73 -5.62 22.81
C SER A 1097 -54.92 -4.11 22.85
N SER A 1098 -55.03 -3.52 24.06
CA SER A 1098 -55.14 -2.07 24.28
C SER A 1098 -53.88 -1.53 24.95
N SER A 1099 -53.48 -0.29 24.67
CA SER A 1099 -52.29 0.35 25.27
C SER A 1099 -52.51 0.76 26.74
N PRO A 1100 -51.58 0.53 27.68
CA PRO A 1100 -50.35 -0.27 27.55
C PRO A 1100 -50.65 -1.76 27.45
N LEU A 1101 -49.73 -2.56 26.89
CA LEU A 1101 -49.94 -4.00 26.65
C LEU A 1101 -50.50 -4.71 27.90
N ALA A 1102 -51.60 -5.43 27.75
CA ALA A 1102 -52.20 -6.19 28.85
C ALA A 1102 -51.19 -7.18 29.43
N ALA A 1103 -51.10 -7.26 30.77
CA ALA A 1103 -50.14 -8.14 31.44
C ALA A 1103 -50.27 -9.64 31.07
N ALA A 1104 -51.46 -10.07 30.66
CA ALA A 1104 -51.71 -11.44 30.19
C ALA A 1104 -51.25 -11.69 28.73
N ALA A 1105 -50.75 -10.66 28.05
CA ALA A 1105 -50.24 -10.73 26.68
C ALA A 1105 -48.70 -10.67 26.59
N PHE A 1106 -48.02 -10.62 27.74
CA PHE A 1106 -46.56 -10.56 27.83
C PHE A 1106 -46.02 -11.70 28.71
N VAL A 1107 -44.96 -12.35 28.26
CA VAL A 1107 -44.27 -13.39 29.02
C VAL A 1107 -42.75 -13.30 28.90
N LEU A 1108 -42.05 -13.68 29.97
CA LEU A 1108 -40.60 -13.81 29.97
C LEU A 1108 -40.19 -15.21 29.49
N GLY A 1109 -39.27 -15.26 28.53
CA GLY A 1109 -38.73 -16.49 27.95
C GLY A 1109 -38.77 -16.50 26.42
N ALA A 1110 -38.26 -17.58 25.83
CA ALA A 1110 -38.12 -17.71 24.38
C ALA A 1110 -39.41 -18.18 23.66
N ALA A 1111 -40.48 -18.50 24.38
CA ALA A 1111 -41.71 -19.07 23.82
C ALA A 1111 -42.95 -18.67 24.62
N ALA A 1112 -44.11 -18.65 23.95
CA ALA A 1112 -45.42 -18.49 24.57
C ALA A 1112 -45.72 -19.62 25.58
N VAL A 1113 -46.38 -19.28 26.68
CA VAL A 1113 -46.80 -20.22 27.74
C VAL A 1113 -48.30 -20.52 27.65
N ASP A 1114 -49.11 -19.56 27.22
CA ASP A 1114 -50.52 -19.77 26.91
C ASP A 1114 -50.99 -18.99 25.66
N ALA A 1115 -52.25 -19.21 25.26
CA ALA A 1115 -52.82 -18.65 24.03
C ALA A 1115 -53.07 -17.13 24.08
N ASN A 1116 -52.92 -16.49 25.23
CA ASN A 1116 -53.04 -15.04 25.37
C ASN A 1116 -51.69 -14.33 25.22
N ASP A 1117 -50.56 -15.05 25.35
CA ASP A 1117 -49.23 -14.46 25.15
C ASP A 1117 -49.09 -13.97 23.71
N ARG A 1118 -48.60 -12.74 23.55
CA ARG A 1118 -48.40 -12.08 22.25
C ARG A 1118 -46.99 -11.57 22.08
N VAL A 1119 -46.36 -11.14 23.18
CA VAL A 1119 -44.97 -10.67 23.20
C VAL A 1119 -44.17 -11.53 24.16
N MET A 1120 -43.02 -12.02 23.71
CA MET A 1120 -42.09 -12.79 24.54
C MET A 1120 -40.72 -12.10 24.56
N TYR A 1121 -40.12 -12.00 25.73
CA TYR A 1121 -38.78 -11.44 25.88
C TYR A 1121 -37.86 -12.39 26.63
N ASP A 1122 -36.78 -12.79 25.97
CA ASP A 1122 -35.73 -13.62 26.58
C ASP A 1122 -34.61 -12.74 27.11
N GLN A 1123 -34.63 -12.47 28.41
CA GLN A 1123 -33.65 -11.60 29.07
C GLN A 1123 -32.21 -12.14 29.00
N LEU A 1124 -31.99 -13.46 28.82
CA LEU A 1124 -30.63 -13.99 28.72
C LEU A 1124 -29.97 -13.63 27.39
N THR A 1125 -30.78 -13.60 26.33
CA THR A 1125 -30.32 -13.35 24.95
C THR A 1125 -30.61 -11.93 24.48
N GLY A 1126 -31.50 -11.19 25.13
CA GLY A 1126 -31.98 -9.87 24.70
C GLY A 1126 -33.01 -9.93 23.58
N ILE A 1127 -33.40 -11.13 23.13
CA ILE A 1127 -34.25 -11.29 21.94
C ILE A 1127 -35.72 -11.08 22.32
N LEU A 1128 -36.34 -10.09 21.66
CA LEU A 1128 -37.76 -9.80 21.71
C LEU A 1128 -38.49 -10.50 20.57
N ARG A 1129 -39.61 -11.13 20.87
CA ARG A 1129 -40.40 -11.92 19.92
C ARG A 1129 -41.88 -11.59 19.98
N PHE A 1130 -42.54 -11.84 18.87
CA PHE A 1130 -43.97 -11.60 18.68
C PHE A 1130 -44.67 -12.84 18.09
N ASP A 1131 -45.79 -13.26 18.71
CA ASP A 1131 -46.68 -14.31 18.22
C ASP A 1131 -47.83 -13.70 17.42
N ALA A 1132 -47.67 -13.71 16.09
CA ALA A 1132 -48.58 -13.08 15.15
C ALA A 1132 -49.91 -13.84 14.94
N ASP A 1133 -50.00 -15.14 15.25
CA ASP A 1133 -51.24 -15.91 15.09
C ASP A 1133 -52.03 -16.02 16.39
N GLY A 1134 -51.35 -15.79 17.51
CA GLY A 1134 -51.93 -15.72 18.81
C GLY A 1134 -52.50 -17.03 19.34
N THR A 1135 -51.99 -18.15 18.83
CA THR A 1135 -52.37 -19.51 19.20
C THR A 1135 -51.28 -20.23 19.98
N GLY A 1136 -50.06 -19.67 20.09
CA GLY A 1136 -48.90 -20.29 20.71
C GLY A 1136 -48.39 -21.55 20.00
N SER A 1137 -48.89 -21.84 18.79
CA SER A 1137 -48.61 -23.08 18.04
C SER A 1137 -47.60 -22.90 16.89
N GLN A 1138 -47.32 -21.66 16.47
CA GLN A 1138 -46.29 -21.33 15.47
C GLN A 1138 -45.03 -20.76 16.13
N VAL A 1139 -43.91 -20.76 15.39
CA VAL A 1139 -42.66 -20.18 15.85
C VAL A 1139 -42.81 -18.66 15.93
N ALA A 1140 -42.66 -18.09 17.12
CA ALA A 1140 -42.70 -16.65 17.34
C ALA A 1140 -41.60 -15.95 16.52
N LYS A 1141 -41.94 -14.82 15.90
CA LYS A 1141 -41.01 -14.05 15.06
C LYS A 1141 -40.15 -13.15 15.92
N ILE A 1142 -38.89 -12.95 15.55
CA ILE A 1142 -38.02 -11.98 16.22
C ILE A 1142 -38.45 -10.60 15.79
N LEU A 1143 -38.62 -9.71 16.76
CA LEU A 1143 -38.98 -8.31 16.58
C LEU A 1143 -37.73 -7.44 16.60
N ALA A 1144 -36.91 -7.58 17.64
CA ALA A 1144 -35.67 -6.87 17.82
C ALA A 1144 -34.76 -7.59 18.82
N VAL A 1145 -33.52 -7.15 18.91
CA VAL A 1145 -32.59 -7.53 19.97
C VAL A 1145 -32.31 -6.31 20.84
N LEU A 1146 -32.56 -6.41 22.14
CA LEU A 1146 -32.19 -5.40 23.12
C LEU A 1146 -30.82 -5.77 23.69
N ASP A 1147 -29.79 -5.02 23.34
CA ASP A 1147 -28.41 -5.42 23.60
C ASP A 1147 -28.02 -5.35 25.08
N THR A 1148 -28.55 -4.35 25.81
CA THR A 1148 -28.33 -4.19 27.26
C THR A 1148 -29.02 -5.25 28.12
N LYS A 1149 -29.84 -6.12 27.51
CA LYS A 1149 -30.61 -7.17 28.19
C LYS A 1149 -31.40 -6.65 29.41
N PRO A 1150 -32.16 -5.55 29.25
CA PRO A 1150 -32.82 -4.88 30.37
C PRO A 1150 -33.92 -5.76 30.97
N VAL A 1151 -34.39 -5.40 32.17
CA VAL A 1151 -35.63 -5.97 32.72
C VAL A 1151 -36.81 -5.32 32.01
N VAL A 1152 -37.59 -6.11 31.28
CA VAL A 1152 -38.76 -5.65 30.53
C VAL A 1152 -40.05 -6.26 31.09
N THR A 1153 -41.10 -5.47 31.11
CA THR A 1153 -42.46 -5.81 31.56
C THR A 1153 -43.51 -5.37 30.54
N ALA A 1154 -44.75 -5.82 30.71
CA ALA A 1154 -45.86 -5.39 29.86
C ALA A 1154 -46.08 -3.86 29.86
N ALA A 1155 -45.63 -3.14 30.90
CA ALA A 1155 -45.78 -1.69 30.99
C ALA A 1155 -44.82 -0.91 30.05
N ASP A 1156 -43.74 -1.55 29.61
CA ASP A 1156 -42.74 -0.96 28.72
C ASP A 1156 -43.19 -1.02 27.25
N PHE A 1157 -44.36 -1.60 26.98
CA PHE A 1157 -44.97 -1.67 25.64
C PHE A 1157 -46.14 -0.71 25.51
N GLN A 1158 -46.02 0.20 24.54
CA GLN A 1158 -47.12 1.08 24.13
C GLN A 1158 -47.71 0.64 22.80
N LEU A 1159 -49.03 0.57 22.73
CA LEU A 1159 -49.72 0.24 21.49
C LEU A 1159 -50.22 1.50 20.80
N PHE A 1160 -50.05 1.56 19.48
CA PHE A 1160 -50.44 2.70 18.64
C PHE A 1160 -51.42 2.32 17.53
#